data_AF-A0A0Q5M806-F1
#
_entry.id   AF-A0A0Q5M806-F1
#
_cell.length_a   1.000
_cell.length_b   1.000
_cell.length_c   1.000
_cell.angle_alpha   90.00
_cell.angle_beta   90.00
_cell.angle_gamma   90.00
#
_symmetry.space_group_name_H-M   'P 1'
#
loop_
_entity.id
_entity.type
_entity.pdbx_description
1 polymer ?
#
loop_
_entity_poly.entity_id
_entity_poly.type
_entity_poly.pdbx_seq_one_letter_code
_entity_poly.pdbx_strand_id
1 'polypeptide(L)'
;MNELPIVYCRGYAGPTSQIDSTVNDPFYGFNEGATHTRVNGDGDPKFYQFEGPLLRLLGERDYQVLVRGSQKELLATAADGTLPQRSIWIHRFYDEAATTYAAPTPRSGNLFDRAITWTEDLVREHTSAQGFDIEQAARELYDLVLQVREKTGAPKVFLVAHSMGGLVARCMMQKVCEEDGRIPAKELVAKFCTYATPHGGIVFTGGLLNWLMETFGPAGSDIFSPPKMYGYLTPGKKFGDKPIGEAWDPRVIPPEVFDVDDVFCIIGTDSNDYNLAKLGVGPRSDGLVLIENAYVKGAHRAFVYKSHSGPYGEVNSEEGYQNLARFLFGHWSVQVELSSLPPASALDSQPDVAWQADLQLAIRGLSVLITEQKAVHYNPVQLNAEIAQHARGAAGDDSVDAPIPLVGTFLFSKEPPTDLPPTNVTPGVGDDLTPAVAPAAAPATEAATEAAPPRQGWWHRFVDSFSEGEEDQEREAPSIEPVNVALDNPLDPTLSAVAAAAVASVAEDMAAQAAASAAGPAGDYEQLSQDLSRYALTLRVYQVITRNGVFDFSSNLEQVGDWQDVLIVDIGRSADGRFGAWTGWNSAVPGAINQLGQMTEELTLTPDPDNRNVIHAVLPLPDAARALPVFGPAARLAFTITNRDAAP
;
A
#
# COMPACT_ATOMS: atom_id res chain seq x y z
N MET A 1 -10.84 17.78 -14.53
CA MET A 1 -10.11 16.50 -14.45
C MET A 1 -10.72 15.54 -15.46
N ASN A 2 -9.93 14.94 -16.35
CA ASN A 2 -10.47 14.13 -17.44
C ASN A 2 -11.05 12.82 -16.90
N GLU A 3 -12.32 12.57 -17.19
CA GLU A 3 -13.04 11.34 -16.89
C GLU A 3 -12.58 10.28 -17.90
N LEU A 4 -11.56 9.48 -17.58
CA LEU A 4 -11.02 8.49 -18.52
C LEU A 4 -11.42 7.06 -18.12
N PRO A 5 -11.66 6.14 -19.10
CA PRO A 5 -11.90 4.74 -18.81
C PRO A 5 -10.72 4.11 -18.08
N ILE A 6 -10.99 3.21 -17.15
CA ILE A 6 -9.98 2.37 -16.51
C ILE A 6 -9.96 1.02 -17.21
N VAL A 7 -8.79 0.61 -17.69
CA VAL A 7 -8.53 -0.74 -18.16
C VAL A 7 -7.69 -1.45 -17.10
N TYR A 8 -8.23 -2.53 -16.54
CA TYR A 8 -7.58 -3.34 -15.51
C TYR A 8 -6.99 -4.61 -16.11
N CYS A 9 -5.69 -4.86 -15.87
CA CYS A 9 -4.94 -6.01 -16.36
C CYS A 9 -4.35 -6.79 -15.17
N ARG A 10 -5.00 -7.88 -14.76
CA ARG A 10 -4.50 -8.72 -13.66
C ARG A 10 -3.58 -9.81 -14.18
N GLY A 11 -2.40 -9.93 -13.57
CA GLY A 11 -1.58 -11.13 -13.64
C GLY A 11 -2.01 -12.12 -12.55
N TYR A 12 -1.96 -13.40 -12.89
CA TYR A 12 -2.19 -14.48 -11.95
C TYR A 12 -0.89 -15.22 -11.68
N ALA A 13 -0.70 -15.66 -10.43
CA ALA A 13 0.48 -16.39 -10.00
C ALA A 13 0.03 -17.56 -9.10
N GLY A 14 -0.46 -18.64 -9.71
CA GLY A 14 -0.77 -19.88 -9.00
C GLY A 14 -1.40 -20.96 -9.92
N PRO A 15 -1.58 -22.19 -9.42
CA PRO A 15 -1.87 -23.39 -10.23
C PRO A 15 -3.11 -23.25 -11.12
N THR A 16 -3.29 -24.16 -12.09
CA THR A 16 -4.46 -24.17 -13.00
C THR A 16 -5.80 -24.06 -12.27
N SER A 17 -5.98 -24.70 -11.10
CA SER A 17 -7.20 -24.60 -10.29
C SER A 17 -7.51 -23.19 -9.78
N GLN A 18 -6.48 -22.38 -9.64
CA GLN A 18 -6.48 -21.02 -9.15
C GLN A 18 -6.64 -20.02 -10.33
N ILE A 19 -6.15 -20.38 -11.53
CA ILE A 19 -6.56 -19.76 -12.80
C ILE A 19 -8.05 -20.00 -13.03
N ASP A 20 -8.55 -21.23 -12.85
CA ASP A 20 -9.96 -21.58 -13.01
C ASP A 20 -10.86 -20.80 -12.04
N SER A 21 -10.49 -20.65 -10.76
CA SER A 21 -11.27 -19.82 -9.82
C SER A 21 -11.31 -18.35 -10.24
N THR A 22 -10.21 -17.83 -10.78
CA THR A 22 -10.09 -16.43 -11.22
C THR A 22 -10.87 -16.19 -12.51
N VAL A 23 -10.84 -17.14 -13.42
CA VAL A 23 -11.57 -17.09 -14.68
C VAL A 23 -13.08 -17.17 -14.45
N ASN A 24 -13.52 -17.83 -13.38
CA ASN A 24 -14.91 -17.80 -12.93
C ASN A 24 -15.34 -16.45 -12.31
N ASP A 25 -14.39 -15.60 -11.90
CA ASP A 25 -14.69 -14.25 -11.44
C ASP A 25 -14.74 -13.27 -12.63
N PRO A 26 -15.88 -12.62 -12.91
CA PRO A 26 -15.99 -11.66 -14.03
C PRO A 26 -15.04 -10.46 -13.93
N PHE A 27 -14.58 -10.10 -12.72
CA PHE A 27 -13.75 -8.91 -12.49
C PHE A 27 -12.28 -9.21 -12.21
N TYR A 28 -11.88 -10.48 -12.32
CA TYR A 28 -10.52 -10.92 -11.98
C TYR A 28 -10.12 -10.38 -10.60
N GLY A 29 -10.97 -10.55 -9.59
CA GLY A 29 -10.79 -10.12 -8.20
C GLY A 29 -10.55 -8.64 -7.95
N PHE A 30 -10.76 -7.76 -8.94
CA PHE A 30 -10.77 -6.32 -8.68
C PHE A 30 -11.94 -5.90 -7.75
N ASN A 31 -12.92 -6.78 -7.58
CA ASN A 31 -14.03 -6.68 -6.63
C ASN A 31 -13.71 -7.28 -5.25
N GLU A 32 -12.55 -7.89 -5.04
CA GLU A 32 -12.20 -8.48 -3.76
C GLU A 32 -11.83 -7.38 -2.76
N GLY A 33 -12.33 -7.55 -1.53
CA GLY A 33 -12.01 -6.73 -0.38
C GLY A 33 -11.29 -7.53 0.70
N ALA A 34 -11.16 -6.94 1.88
CA ALA A 34 -10.50 -7.54 3.02
C ALA A 34 -11.27 -7.30 4.31
N THR A 35 -11.12 -8.21 5.28
CA THR A 35 -11.66 -8.05 6.62
C THR A 35 -10.55 -8.19 7.65
N HIS A 36 -10.45 -7.25 8.58
CA HIS A 36 -9.40 -7.20 9.59
C HIS A 36 -10.00 -6.99 10.99
N THR A 37 -9.17 -7.21 12.01
CA THR A 37 -9.47 -6.78 13.37
C THR A 37 -8.50 -5.68 13.76
N ARG A 38 -9.01 -4.57 14.27
CA ARG A 38 -8.23 -3.43 14.81
C ARG A 38 -8.53 -3.26 16.29
N VAL A 39 -7.64 -2.65 17.06
CA VAL A 39 -7.89 -2.38 18.49
C VAL A 39 -8.54 -1.01 18.63
N ASN A 40 -9.68 -0.94 19.32
CA ASN A 40 -10.35 0.32 19.66
C ASN A 40 -9.66 1.05 20.82
N GLY A 41 -10.08 2.28 21.10
CA GLY A 41 -9.54 3.08 22.21
C GLY A 41 -9.82 2.51 23.61
N ASP A 42 -10.80 1.61 23.75
CA ASP A 42 -11.08 0.83 24.96
C ASP A 42 -10.23 -0.45 25.07
N GLY A 43 -9.42 -0.74 24.05
CA GLY A 43 -8.61 -1.96 23.95
C GLY A 43 -9.34 -3.14 23.32
N ASP A 44 -10.63 -3.01 22.98
CA ASP A 44 -11.40 -4.12 22.41
C ASP A 44 -11.09 -4.31 20.91
N PRO A 45 -10.95 -5.56 20.45
CA PRO A 45 -10.83 -5.83 19.03
C PRO A 45 -12.13 -5.48 18.29
N LYS A 46 -12.06 -4.56 17.34
CA LYS A 46 -13.13 -4.17 16.44
C LYS A 46 -12.90 -4.70 15.03
N PHE A 47 -13.96 -5.26 14.47
CA PHE A 47 -13.98 -5.70 13.08
C PHE A 47 -13.91 -4.50 12.12
N TYR A 48 -13.07 -4.61 11.11
CA TYR A 48 -12.86 -3.65 10.04
C TYR A 48 -13.06 -4.33 8.69
N GLN A 49 -13.69 -3.64 7.75
CA GLN A 49 -13.94 -4.15 6.40
C GLN A 49 -13.47 -3.12 5.38
N PHE A 50 -12.81 -3.61 4.34
CA PHE A 50 -12.53 -2.87 3.12
C PHE A 50 -13.24 -3.59 1.98
N GLU A 51 -14.03 -2.85 1.20
CA GLU A 51 -14.98 -3.40 0.22
C GLU A 51 -14.31 -3.83 -1.09
N GLY A 52 -13.08 -3.41 -1.33
CA GLY A 52 -12.35 -3.66 -2.58
C GLY A 52 -12.35 -2.47 -3.53
N PRO A 53 -11.36 -2.39 -4.44
CA PRO A 53 -11.16 -1.21 -5.27
C PRO A 53 -12.31 -0.97 -6.26
N LEU A 54 -12.92 -2.03 -6.82
CA LEU A 54 -14.07 -1.88 -7.73
C LEU A 54 -15.24 -1.17 -7.05
N LEU A 55 -15.72 -1.68 -5.90
CA LEU A 55 -16.88 -1.10 -5.22
C LEU A 55 -16.63 0.35 -4.80
N ARG A 56 -15.42 0.67 -4.38
CA ARG A 56 -15.01 2.03 -4.02
C ARG A 56 -14.97 2.95 -5.24
N LEU A 57 -14.46 2.51 -6.39
CA LEU A 57 -14.53 3.29 -7.64
C LEU A 57 -15.98 3.54 -8.08
N LEU A 58 -16.86 2.55 -7.92
CA LEU A 58 -18.29 2.69 -8.24
C LEU A 58 -18.97 3.71 -7.31
N GLY A 59 -18.77 3.56 -6.00
CA GLY A 59 -19.45 4.37 -4.99
C GLY A 59 -18.89 5.78 -4.81
N GLU A 60 -17.58 5.96 -4.93
CA GLU A 60 -16.93 7.24 -4.60
C GLU A 60 -16.58 8.08 -5.82
N ARG A 61 -16.42 7.44 -7.00
CA ARG A 61 -15.92 8.09 -8.22
C ARG A 61 -16.89 8.00 -9.40
N ASP A 62 -18.09 7.47 -9.16
CA ASP A 62 -19.15 7.28 -10.16
C ASP A 62 -18.71 6.45 -11.38
N TYR A 63 -17.75 5.54 -11.19
CA TYR A 63 -17.37 4.60 -12.25
C TYR A 63 -18.43 3.52 -12.44
N GLN A 64 -18.53 3.00 -13.66
CA GLN A 64 -19.46 1.94 -14.01
C GLN A 64 -18.72 0.72 -14.53
N VAL A 65 -19.18 -0.47 -14.14
CA VAL A 65 -18.72 -1.72 -14.74
C VAL A 65 -19.82 -2.31 -15.61
N LEU A 66 -19.60 -2.29 -16.93
CA LEU A 66 -20.63 -2.64 -17.92
C LEU A 66 -20.44 -4.06 -18.43
N VAL A 67 -20.81 -5.06 -17.63
CA VAL A 67 -20.66 -6.47 -18.02
C VAL A 67 -21.70 -6.87 -19.07
N ARG A 68 -23.00 -6.65 -18.81
CA ARG A 68 -24.14 -6.96 -19.72
C ARG A 68 -24.01 -8.34 -20.42
N GLY A 69 -23.59 -9.37 -19.68
CA GLY A 69 -23.31 -10.71 -20.19
C GLY A 69 -21.86 -10.90 -20.67
N SER A 70 -21.31 -9.96 -21.43
CA SER A 70 -19.91 -9.96 -21.87
C SER A 70 -19.43 -8.54 -22.22
N GLN A 71 -18.34 -8.09 -21.58
CA GLN A 71 -17.72 -6.80 -21.92
C GLN A 71 -17.23 -6.77 -23.36
N LYS A 72 -16.72 -7.89 -23.87
CA LYS A 72 -16.25 -8.05 -25.25
C LYS A 72 -17.40 -7.91 -26.25
N GLU A 73 -18.54 -8.55 -25.98
CA GLU A 73 -19.72 -8.44 -26.85
C GLU A 73 -20.34 -7.04 -26.79
N LEU A 74 -20.36 -6.42 -25.60
CA LEU A 74 -20.83 -5.05 -25.45
C LEU A 74 -19.97 -4.07 -26.27
N LEU A 75 -18.64 -4.17 -26.21
CA LEU A 75 -17.75 -3.33 -27.01
C LEU A 75 -17.95 -3.59 -28.51
N ALA A 76 -18.12 -4.84 -28.93
CA ALA A 76 -18.32 -5.19 -30.33
C ALA A 76 -19.65 -4.67 -30.92
N THR A 77 -20.70 -4.55 -30.08
CA THR A 77 -22.07 -4.20 -30.54
C THR A 77 -22.47 -2.76 -30.25
N ALA A 78 -21.80 -2.08 -29.32
CA ALA A 78 -22.08 -0.68 -29.01
C ALA A 78 -21.72 0.24 -30.20
N ALA A 79 -22.53 1.28 -30.38
CA ALA A 79 -22.19 2.36 -31.29
C ALA A 79 -21.07 3.22 -30.70
N ASP A 80 -20.26 3.81 -31.57
CA ASP A 80 -19.10 4.61 -31.18
C ASP A 80 -19.52 5.82 -30.34
N GLY A 81 -18.72 6.16 -29.32
CA GLY A 81 -18.99 7.25 -28.39
C GLY A 81 -20.25 7.12 -27.52
N THR A 82 -20.92 5.96 -27.49
CA THR A 82 -22.15 5.77 -26.69
C THR A 82 -21.93 5.23 -25.29
N LEU A 83 -20.76 4.65 -25.02
CA LEU A 83 -20.41 4.14 -23.69
C LEU A 83 -19.84 5.26 -22.80
N PRO A 84 -20.07 5.25 -21.48
CA PRO A 84 -19.58 6.27 -20.57
C PRO A 84 -18.05 6.22 -20.44
N GLN A 85 -17.41 7.39 -20.37
CA GLN A 85 -15.96 7.45 -20.15
C GLN A 85 -15.57 7.01 -18.73
N ARG A 86 -16.42 7.25 -17.72
CA ARG A 86 -16.28 6.66 -16.37
C ARG A 86 -16.67 5.17 -16.38
N SER A 87 -15.93 4.35 -17.12
CA SER A 87 -16.14 2.90 -17.22
C SER A 87 -14.91 2.10 -16.84
N ILE A 88 -15.12 0.89 -16.35
CA ILE A 88 -14.07 -0.08 -15.98
C ILE A 88 -14.16 -1.28 -16.90
N TRP A 89 -13.02 -1.63 -17.51
CA TRP A 89 -12.88 -2.71 -18.48
C TRP A 89 -11.80 -3.69 -18.02
N ILE A 90 -12.11 -4.98 -18.02
CA ILE A 90 -11.22 -6.02 -17.51
C ILE A 90 -10.55 -6.71 -18.71
N HIS A 91 -9.22 -6.71 -18.75
CA HIS A 91 -8.46 -7.45 -19.76
C HIS A 91 -8.36 -8.93 -19.37
N ARG A 92 -9.10 -9.79 -20.08
CA ARG A 92 -9.29 -11.19 -19.73
C ARG A 92 -8.45 -12.18 -20.54
N PHE A 93 -7.16 -11.90 -20.69
CA PHE A 93 -6.24 -12.68 -21.55
C PHE A 93 -5.97 -14.13 -21.09
N TYR A 94 -6.33 -14.50 -19.86
CA TYR A 94 -6.25 -15.90 -19.38
C TYR A 94 -7.41 -16.78 -19.84
N ASP A 95 -8.54 -16.22 -20.29
CA ASP A 95 -9.75 -16.99 -20.58
C ASP A 95 -9.49 -18.09 -21.64
N GLU A 96 -8.61 -17.84 -22.60
CA GLU A 96 -8.24 -18.82 -23.64
C GLU A 96 -7.33 -19.95 -23.12
N ALA A 97 -6.59 -19.70 -22.05
CA ALA A 97 -5.73 -20.69 -21.40
C ALA A 97 -6.47 -21.50 -20.31
N ALA A 98 -7.71 -21.11 -19.97
CA ALA A 98 -8.51 -21.77 -18.95
C ALA A 98 -9.20 -23.04 -19.49
N THR A 99 -9.09 -24.15 -18.76
CA THR A 99 -9.80 -25.39 -19.12
C THR A 99 -11.30 -25.30 -18.81
N THR A 100 -11.70 -24.38 -17.92
CA THR A 100 -13.09 -24.12 -17.52
C THR A 100 -14.03 -23.86 -18.71
N TYR A 101 -13.55 -23.24 -19.79
CA TYR A 101 -14.36 -22.94 -20.99
C TYR A 101 -14.10 -23.87 -22.18
N ALA A 102 -13.31 -24.94 -21.98
CA ALA A 102 -13.12 -25.95 -23.02
C ALA A 102 -14.47 -26.60 -23.35
N ALA A 103 -14.85 -26.58 -24.63
CA ALA A 103 -16.08 -27.22 -25.07
C ALA A 103 -16.07 -28.71 -24.66
N PRO A 104 -17.14 -29.25 -24.04
CA PRO A 104 -17.20 -30.67 -23.75
C PRO A 104 -17.06 -31.44 -25.07
N THR A 105 -16.11 -32.37 -25.12
CA THR A 105 -15.93 -33.27 -26.27
C THR A 105 -17.28 -33.92 -26.59
N PRO A 106 -17.76 -33.87 -27.85
CA PRO A 106 -19.04 -34.46 -28.21
C PRO A 106 -19.10 -35.93 -27.79
N ARG A 107 -20.00 -36.27 -26.86
CA ARG A 107 -20.19 -37.63 -26.36
C ARG A 107 -20.94 -38.51 -27.37
N SER A 108 -20.33 -38.77 -28.52
CA SER A 108 -20.83 -39.77 -29.48
C SER A 108 -19.68 -40.56 -30.08
N GLY A 109 -19.40 -41.76 -29.54
CA GLY A 109 -18.38 -42.68 -30.04
C GLY A 109 -18.34 -44.01 -29.26
N ASN A 110 -17.89 -45.06 -29.93
CA ASN A 110 -17.92 -46.46 -29.48
C ASN A 110 -16.90 -46.65 -28.32
N LEU A 111 -16.97 -47.75 -27.56
CA LEU A 111 -16.04 -48.01 -26.44
C LEU A 111 -14.54 -47.99 -26.84
N PHE A 112 -14.23 -48.29 -28.10
CA PHE A 112 -12.86 -48.17 -28.63
C PHE A 112 -12.45 -46.72 -28.91
N ASP A 113 -13.33 -45.90 -29.48
CA ASP A 113 -13.09 -44.47 -29.65
C ASP A 113 -12.94 -43.80 -28.28
N ARG A 114 -13.73 -44.20 -27.29
CA ARG A 114 -13.59 -43.74 -25.90
C ARG A 114 -12.21 -43.98 -25.33
N ALA A 115 -11.52 -45.08 -25.64
CA ALA A 115 -10.18 -45.38 -25.10
C ALA A 115 -9.08 -44.53 -25.77
N ILE A 116 -9.24 -44.23 -27.07
CA ILE A 116 -8.33 -43.37 -27.84
C ILE A 116 -8.55 -41.91 -27.48
N THR A 117 -9.81 -41.45 -27.42
CA THR A 117 -10.15 -40.11 -26.93
C THR A 117 -9.79 -39.94 -25.46
N TRP A 118 -9.83 -40.98 -24.60
CA TRP A 118 -9.32 -40.85 -23.22
C TRP A 118 -7.80 -40.66 -23.18
N THR A 119 -7.05 -41.28 -24.09
CA THR A 119 -5.59 -41.08 -24.15
C THR A 119 -5.25 -39.75 -24.80
N GLU A 120 -6.00 -39.29 -25.80
CA GLU A 120 -5.85 -37.97 -26.41
C GLU A 120 -6.36 -36.84 -25.52
N ASP A 121 -7.43 -37.05 -24.75
CA ASP A 121 -7.94 -36.12 -23.73
C ASP A 121 -7.04 -36.15 -22.50
N LEU A 122 -6.45 -37.28 -22.08
CA LEU A 122 -5.39 -37.25 -21.06
C LEU A 122 -4.15 -36.53 -21.57
N VAL A 123 -3.76 -36.75 -22.83
CA VAL A 123 -2.65 -36.02 -23.44
C VAL A 123 -3.01 -34.54 -23.55
N ARG A 124 -4.23 -34.14 -23.95
CA ARG A 124 -4.71 -32.75 -24.00
C ARG A 124 -4.96 -32.13 -22.62
N GLU A 125 -5.39 -32.88 -21.63
CA GLU A 125 -5.53 -32.45 -20.23
C GLU A 125 -4.14 -32.26 -19.61
N HIS A 126 -3.12 -32.98 -20.11
CA HIS A 126 -1.70 -32.74 -19.84
C HIS A 126 -1.01 -31.81 -20.86
N THR A 127 -1.69 -31.34 -21.92
CA THR A 127 -1.13 -30.49 -23.00
C THR A 127 -2.05 -29.34 -23.44
N SER A 128 -2.99 -28.90 -22.60
CA SER A 128 -3.84 -27.72 -22.86
C SER A 128 -3.14 -26.41 -22.50
N ALA A 129 -1.84 -26.43 -22.24
CA ALA A 129 -1.00 -25.25 -22.22
C ALA A 129 -0.17 -25.22 -23.51
N GLN A 130 -0.72 -24.71 -24.61
CA GLN A 130 0.14 -23.87 -25.45
C GLN A 130 0.59 -22.73 -24.51
N GLY A 131 1.89 -22.64 -24.26
CA GLY A 131 2.44 -21.76 -23.23
C GLY A 131 1.91 -20.33 -23.37
N PHE A 132 1.72 -19.67 -22.23
CA PHE A 132 1.29 -18.27 -22.20
C PHE A 132 2.21 -17.39 -23.08
N ASP A 133 1.62 -16.68 -24.05
CA ASP A 133 2.32 -15.72 -24.92
C ASP A 133 2.01 -14.29 -24.47
N ILE A 134 3.00 -13.66 -23.83
CA ILE A 134 2.90 -12.30 -23.32
C ILE A 134 2.69 -11.25 -24.42
N GLU A 135 3.26 -11.47 -25.61
CA GLU A 135 3.11 -10.52 -26.71
C GLU A 135 1.73 -10.62 -27.33
N GLN A 136 1.15 -11.82 -27.41
CA GLN A 136 -0.25 -11.99 -27.82
C GLN A 136 -1.20 -11.30 -26.83
N ALA A 137 -1.02 -11.54 -25.53
CA ALA A 137 -1.79 -10.86 -24.48
C ALA A 137 -1.65 -9.32 -24.55
N ALA A 138 -0.47 -8.82 -24.94
CA ALA A 138 -0.22 -7.40 -25.14
C ALA A 138 -0.91 -6.83 -26.38
N ARG A 139 -0.99 -7.59 -27.49
CA ARG A 139 -1.75 -7.19 -28.68
C ARG A 139 -3.25 -7.15 -28.41
N GLU A 140 -3.77 -8.12 -27.65
CA GLU A 140 -5.17 -8.09 -27.22
C GLU A 140 -5.47 -6.91 -26.29
N LEU A 141 -4.54 -6.54 -25.41
CA LEU A 141 -4.67 -5.35 -24.58
C LEU A 141 -4.72 -4.08 -25.44
N TYR A 142 -3.86 -3.99 -26.46
CA TYR A 142 -3.87 -2.87 -27.42
C TYR A 142 -5.23 -2.76 -28.13
N ASP A 143 -5.75 -3.88 -28.64
CA ASP A 143 -7.06 -3.92 -29.31
C ASP A 143 -8.20 -3.54 -28.36
N LEU A 144 -8.16 -3.99 -27.10
CA LEU A 144 -9.11 -3.60 -26.07
C LEU A 144 -9.06 -2.09 -25.81
N VAL A 145 -7.87 -1.50 -25.66
CA VAL A 145 -7.71 -0.06 -25.43
C VAL A 145 -8.25 0.75 -26.60
N LEU A 146 -8.00 0.33 -27.85
CA LEU A 146 -8.56 1.00 -29.03
C LEU A 146 -10.09 0.94 -29.05
N GLN A 147 -10.68 -0.24 -28.80
CA GLN A 147 -12.13 -0.40 -28.75
C GLN A 147 -12.75 0.43 -27.63
N VAL A 148 -12.16 0.43 -26.43
CA VAL A 148 -12.65 1.24 -25.31
C VAL A 148 -12.64 2.72 -25.67
N ARG A 149 -11.57 3.24 -26.28
CA ARG A 149 -11.48 4.64 -26.72
C ARG A 149 -12.54 4.96 -27.78
N GLU A 150 -12.70 4.11 -28.79
CA GLU A 150 -13.70 4.29 -29.85
C GLU A 150 -15.13 4.31 -29.28
N LYS A 151 -15.47 3.33 -28.43
CA LYS A 151 -16.82 3.18 -27.90
C LYS A 151 -17.18 4.19 -26.81
N THR A 152 -16.20 4.73 -26.09
CA THR A 152 -16.41 5.77 -25.08
C THR A 152 -16.16 7.19 -25.57
N GLY A 153 -15.53 7.35 -26.73
CA GLY A 153 -15.04 8.63 -27.23
C GLY A 153 -13.92 9.25 -26.39
N ALA A 154 -13.32 8.48 -25.46
CA ALA A 154 -12.25 8.97 -24.60
C ALA A 154 -10.93 9.09 -25.37
N PRO A 155 -10.15 10.16 -25.16
CA PRO A 155 -8.90 10.35 -25.88
C PRO A 155 -7.79 9.41 -25.40
N LYS A 156 -7.86 8.90 -24.17
CA LYS A 156 -6.90 7.99 -23.54
C LYS A 156 -7.60 7.08 -22.52
N VAL A 157 -6.87 6.14 -21.94
CA VAL A 157 -7.32 5.33 -20.79
C VAL A 157 -6.36 5.45 -19.60
N PHE A 158 -6.84 5.17 -18.40
CA PHE A 158 -6.00 4.79 -17.27
C PHE A 158 -5.74 3.29 -17.35
N LEU A 159 -4.49 2.89 -17.21
CA LEU A 159 -4.08 1.49 -17.20
C LEU A 159 -3.69 1.10 -15.77
N VAL A 160 -4.43 0.16 -15.20
CA VAL A 160 -4.17 -0.36 -13.84
C VAL A 160 -3.80 -1.83 -13.98
N ALA A 161 -2.68 -2.23 -13.42
CA ALA A 161 -2.20 -3.58 -13.59
C ALA A 161 -1.70 -4.21 -12.29
N HIS A 162 -1.78 -5.53 -12.19
CA HIS A 162 -1.28 -6.28 -11.06
C HIS A 162 -0.34 -7.39 -11.53
N SER A 163 0.75 -7.63 -10.81
CA SER A 163 1.68 -8.73 -11.04
C SER A 163 2.13 -8.79 -12.52
N MET A 164 2.06 -9.96 -13.15
CA MET A 164 2.36 -10.19 -14.58
C MET A 164 1.55 -9.30 -15.54
N GLY A 165 0.35 -8.85 -15.17
CA GLY A 165 -0.45 -7.94 -15.98
C GLY A 165 0.27 -6.61 -16.24
N GLY A 166 1.13 -6.17 -15.33
CA GLY A 166 1.98 -5.00 -15.54
C GLY A 166 3.08 -5.25 -16.59
N LEU A 167 3.55 -6.50 -16.75
CA LEU A 167 4.47 -6.87 -17.82
C LEU A 167 3.76 -6.92 -19.19
N VAL A 168 2.52 -7.43 -19.22
CA VAL A 168 1.65 -7.37 -20.42
C VAL A 168 1.43 -5.91 -20.85
N ALA A 169 1.08 -5.04 -19.90
CA ALA A 169 0.92 -3.61 -20.13
C ALA A 169 2.19 -2.95 -20.67
N ARG A 170 3.37 -3.28 -20.12
CA ARG A 170 4.65 -2.76 -20.61
C ARG A 170 5.05 -3.32 -21.97
N CYS A 171 4.77 -4.59 -22.25
CA CYS A 171 4.94 -5.17 -23.58
C CYS A 171 4.05 -4.45 -24.59
N MET A 172 2.79 -4.16 -24.21
CA MET A 172 1.88 -3.36 -25.03
C MET A 172 2.51 -2.00 -25.36
N MET A 173 2.88 -1.24 -24.33
CA MET A 173 3.37 0.13 -24.48
C MET A 173 4.73 0.22 -25.19
N GLN A 174 5.70 -0.60 -24.81
CA GLN A 174 7.09 -0.46 -25.28
C GLN A 174 7.37 -1.20 -26.59
N LYS A 175 6.58 -2.23 -26.93
CA LYS A 175 6.85 -3.07 -28.11
C LYS A 175 5.71 -3.02 -29.10
N VAL A 176 4.51 -3.36 -28.68
CA VAL A 176 3.34 -3.46 -29.56
C VAL A 176 2.96 -2.10 -30.13
N CYS A 177 2.95 -1.03 -29.33
CA CYS A 177 2.65 0.33 -29.82
C CYS A 177 3.71 0.86 -30.80
N GLU A 178 4.93 0.32 -30.77
CA GLU A 178 6.04 0.70 -31.66
C GLU A 178 6.06 -0.13 -32.97
N GLU A 179 5.13 -1.08 -33.15
CA GLU A 179 4.98 -1.80 -34.43
C GLU A 179 4.38 -0.87 -35.51
N ASP A 180 4.79 -1.06 -36.76
CA ASP A 180 4.40 -0.21 -37.89
C ASP A 180 2.88 0.01 -37.99
N GLY A 181 2.45 1.28 -38.05
CA GLY A 181 1.06 1.67 -38.22
C GLY A 181 0.22 1.67 -36.94
N ARG A 182 0.83 1.46 -35.76
CA ARG A 182 0.13 1.56 -34.47
C ARG A 182 0.30 2.92 -33.80
N ILE A 183 -0.59 3.19 -32.86
CA ILE A 183 -0.64 4.44 -32.09
C ILE A 183 0.36 4.34 -30.93
N PRO A 184 1.25 5.33 -30.73
CA PRO A 184 2.20 5.35 -29.62
C PRO A 184 1.53 5.27 -28.24
N ALA A 185 2.20 4.65 -27.27
CA ALA A 185 1.67 4.46 -25.93
C ALA A 185 1.24 5.76 -25.24
N LYS A 186 2.04 6.82 -25.37
CA LYS A 186 1.74 8.17 -24.83
C LYS A 186 0.49 8.82 -25.41
N GLU A 187 -0.05 8.32 -26.52
CA GLU A 187 -1.32 8.79 -27.11
C GLU A 187 -2.52 7.93 -26.69
N LEU A 188 -2.28 6.74 -26.11
CA LEU A 188 -3.30 5.79 -25.68
C LEU A 188 -3.51 5.80 -24.17
N VAL A 189 -2.42 5.89 -23.41
CA VAL A 189 -2.41 5.76 -21.95
C VAL A 189 -2.18 7.14 -21.34
N ALA A 190 -3.00 7.50 -20.36
CA ALA A 190 -2.85 8.73 -19.60
C ALA A 190 -2.03 8.50 -18.33
N LYS A 191 -2.25 7.39 -17.64
CA LYS A 191 -1.54 7.02 -16.41
C LYS A 191 -1.43 5.50 -16.33
N PHE A 192 -0.31 5.01 -15.83
CA PHE A 192 -0.05 3.58 -15.63
C PHE A 192 0.24 3.29 -14.15
N CYS A 193 -0.68 2.60 -13.48
CA CYS A 193 -0.54 2.20 -12.09
C CYS A 193 -0.29 0.70 -12.00
N THR A 194 0.73 0.27 -11.25
CA THR A 194 1.03 -1.13 -11.01
C THR A 194 0.93 -1.51 -9.54
N TYR A 195 0.47 -2.72 -9.28
CA TYR A 195 0.54 -3.42 -8.00
C TYR A 195 1.45 -4.62 -8.15
N ALA A 196 2.46 -4.76 -7.28
CA ALA A 196 3.25 -5.98 -7.20
C ALA A 196 3.90 -6.45 -8.53
N THR A 197 4.09 -5.56 -9.51
CA THR A 197 4.58 -5.99 -10.83
C THR A 197 6.08 -6.28 -10.78
N PRO A 198 6.55 -7.46 -11.22
CA PRO A 198 7.97 -7.79 -11.27
C PRO A 198 8.66 -7.09 -12.45
N HIS A 199 8.74 -5.75 -12.41
CA HIS A 199 9.38 -4.91 -13.41
C HIS A 199 10.84 -5.31 -13.69
N GLY A 200 11.54 -5.78 -12.66
CA GLY A 200 12.91 -6.30 -12.74
C GLY A 200 13.00 -7.81 -12.98
N GLY A 201 11.87 -8.49 -13.13
CA GLY A 201 11.78 -9.94 -13.15
C GLY A 201 11.77 -10.55 -11.74
N ILE A 202 11.74 -11.88 -11.70
CA ILE A 202 11.77 -12.66 -10.47
C ILE A 202 13.13 -13.35 -10.36
N VAL A 203 13.79 -13.22 -9.22
CA VAL A 203 15.06 -13.92 -8.96
C VAL A 203 14.73 -15.33 -8.48
N PHE A 204 14.97 -16.31 -9.34
CA PHE A 204 14.65 -17.70 -9.08
C PHE A 204 15.58 -18.32 -8.03
N THR A 205 15.09 -18.52 -6.82
CA THR A 205 15.69 -19.45 -5.85
C THR A 205 15.05 -20.84 -6.02
N GLY A 206 15.70 -21.91 -5.52
CA GLY A 206 15.31 -23.29 -5.84
C GLY A 206 13.84 -23.64 -5.54
N GLY A 207 13.26 -23.12 -4.45
CA GLY A 207 11.84 -23.33 -4.12
C GLY A 207 10.90 -22.55 -5.04
N LEU A 208 11.22 -21.27 -5.31
CA LEU A 208 10.43 -20.40 -6.18
C LEU A 208 10.45 -20.86 -7.65
N LEU A 209 11.59 -21.37 -8.12
CA LEU A 209 11.72 -21.92 -9.47
C LEU A 209 10.77 -23.10 -9.69
N ASN A 210 10.71 -24.03 -8.74
CA ASN A 210 9.80 -25.18 -8.80
C ASN A 210 8.34 -24.71 -8.84
N TRP A 211 7.96 -23.78 -7.97
CA TRP A 211 6.59 -23.26 -7.96
C TRP A 211 6.21 -22.51 -9.25
N LEU A 212 7.10 -21.67 -9.80
CA LEU A 212 6.87 -20.99 -11.08
C LEU A 212 6.75 -22.00 -12.24
N MET A 213 7.56 -23.07 -12.22
CA MET A 213 7.45 -24.16 -13.21
C MET A 213 6.14 -24.95 -13.06
N GLU A 214 5.69 -25.25 -11.84
CA GLU A 214 4.40 -25.90 -11.58
C GLU A 214 3.22 -25.02 -11.99
N THR A 215 3.35 -23.71 -11.80
CA THR A 215 2.29 -22.72 -12.02
C THR A 215 2.14 -22.34 -13.49
N PHE A 216 3.24 -22.05 -14.17
CA PHE A 216 3.24 -21.47 -15.52
C PHE A 216 3.85 -22.40 -16.58
N GLY A 217 4.32 -23.58 -16.18
CA GLY A 217 5.15 -24.42 -17.03
C GLY A 217 6.53 -23.81 -17.31
N PRO A 218 7.40 -24.53 -18.03
CA PRO A 218 8.75 -24.06 -18.35
C PRO A 218 8.77 -22.81 -19.25
N ALA A 219 7.82 -22.72 -20.20
CA ALA A 219 7.75 -21.59 -21.12
C ALA A 219 7.14 -20.33 -20.48
N GLY A 220 6.20 -20.49 -19.53
CA GLY A 220 5.58 -19.37 -18.84
C GLY A 220 6.44 -18.82 -17.69
N SER A 221 7.28 -19.63 -17.03
CA SER A 221 8.22 -19.14 -16.01
C SER A 221 9.33 -18.26 -16.60
N ASP A 222 9.68 -18.51 -17.86
CA ASP A 222 10.72 -17.80 -18.60
C ASP A 222 10.43 -16.30 -18.80
N ILE A 223 9.15 -15.89 -18.80
CA ILE A 223 8.78 -14.50 -19.00
C ILE A 223 9.25 -13.60 -17.83
N PHE A 224 9.49 -14.17 -16.65
CA PHE A 224 9.97 -13.45 -15.47
C PHE A 224 11.50 -13.42 -15.39
N SER A 225 12.20 -14.07 -16.31
CA SER A 225 13.66 -14.09 -16.35
C SER A 225 14.20 -12.80 -16.95
N PRO A 226 14.97 -11.98 -16.20
CA PRO A 226 15.42 -10.66 -16.66
C PRO A 226 16.03 -10.67 -18.07
N PRO A 227 16.92 -11.62 -18.45
CA PRO A 227 17.47 -11.65 -19.81
C PRO A 227 16.42 -11.90 -20.91
N LYS A 228 15.34 -12.63 -20.62
CA LYS A 228 14.27 -12.95 -21.58
C LYS A 228 13.26 -11.82 -21.70
N MET A 229 13.14 -10.98 -20.67
CA MET A 229 12.33 -9.76 -20.69
C MET A 229 12.73 -8.81 -21.83
N TYR A 230 14.00 -8.80 -22.22
CA TYR A 230 14.49 -8.02 -23.37
C TYR A 230 13.73 -8.32 -24.66
N GLY A 231 13.37 -9.58 -24.89
CA GLY A 231 12.69 -10.00 -26.11
C GLY A 231 11.29 -9.38 -26.28
N TYR A 232 10.54 -9.23 -25.19
CA TYR A 232 9.17 -8.71 -25.24
C TYR A 232 9.03 -7.25 -24.77
N LEU A 233 10.06 -6.66 -24.18
CA LEU A 233 10.09 -5.25 -23.79
C LEU A 233 10.82 -4.34 -24.80
N THR A 234 11.53 -4.90 -25.78
CA THR A 234 12.30 -4.12 -26.76
C THR A 234 11.71 -4.27 -28.17
N PRO A 235 11.40 -3.15 -28.88
CA PRO A 235 10.98 -3.17 -30.28
C PRO A 235 11.91 -3.98 -31.19
N GLY A 236 11.32 -4.75 -32.11
CA GLY A 236 12.06 -5.51 -33.12
C GLY A 236 12.84 -6.73 -32.61
N LYS A 237 12.85 -6.99 -31.29
CA LYS A 237 13.47 -8.20 -30.71
C LYS A 237 12.46 -9.34 -30.63
N LYS A 238 12.94 -10.56 -30.45
CA LYS A 238 12.13 -11.77 -30.28
C LYS A 238 12.35 -12.35 -28.89
N PHE A 239 11.35 -13.07 -28.38
CA PHE A 239 11.49 -13.81 -27.13
C PHE A 239 12.73 -14.71 -27.16
N GLY A 240 13.58 -14.62 -26.12
CA GLY A 240 14.85 -15.32 -26.04
C GLY A 240 16.07 -14.55 -26.56
N ASP A 241 15.88 -13.45 -27.29
CA ASP A 241 16.97 -12.51 -27.59
C ASP A 241 17.54 -11.94 -26.29
N LYS A 242 18.86 -11.71 -26.25
CA LYS A 242 19.57 -11.18 -25.10
C LYS A 242 20.14 -9.79 -25.41
N PRO A 243 20.27 -8.91 -24.41
CA PRO A 243 20.90 -7.60 -24.57
C PRO A 243 22.44 -7.74 -24.64
N ILE A 244 22.96 -8.33 -25.72
CA ILE A 244 24.40 -8.57 -25.89
C ILE A 244 25.09 -7.25 -26.24
N GLY A 245 25.95 -6.75 -25.35
CA GLY A 245 26.74 -5.52 -25.56
C GLY A 245 25.99 -4.22 -25.28
N GLU A 246 24.75 -4.30 -24.79
CA GLU A 246 23.91 -3.16 -24.41
C GLU A 246 23.73 -3.14 -22.90
N ALA A 247 23.93 -1.97 -22.26
CA ALA A 247 23.51 -1.78 -20.89
C ALA A 247 21.98 -1.71 -20.87
N TRP A 248 21.33 -2.77 -20.41
CA TRP A 248 19.88 -2.89 -20.42
C TRP A 248 19.35 -3.26 -19.04
N ASP A 249 18.41 -2.47 -18.54
CA ASP A 249 17.73 -2.70 -17.28
C ASP A 249 16.23 -2.90 -17.54
N PRO A 250 15.65 -4.06 -17.21
CA PRO A 250 14.23 -4.34 -17.44
C PRO A 250 13.30 -3.36 -16.70
N ARG A 251 13.78 -2.63 -15.68
CA ARG A 251 12.98 -1.65 -14.91
C ARG A 251 12.90 -0.28 -15.57
N VAL A 252 13.61 -0.04 -16.67
CA VAL A 252 13.56 1.23 -17.40
C VAL A 252 12.44 1.18 -18.42
N ILE A 253 11.60 2.22 -18.44
CA ILE A 253 10.74 2.53 -19.58
C ILE A 253 11.48 3.62 -20.38
N PRO A 254 11.73 3.45 -21.68
CA PRO A 254 12.38 4.48 -22.47
C PRO A 254 11.55 5.78 -22.50
N PRO A 255 12.16 6.96 -22.29
CA PRO A 255 11.43 8.23 -22.18
C PRO A 255 10.68 8.61 -23.46
N GLU A 256 11.11 8.12 -24.63
CA GLU A 256 10.42 8.31 -25.90
C GLU A 256 9.09 7.55 -26.00
N VAL A 257 8.96 6.45 -25.24
CA VAL A 257 7.77 5.57 -25.21
C VAL A 257 6.70 6.13 -24.29
N PHE A 258 7.06 6.41 -23.04
CA PHE A 258 6.12 6.84 -22.01
C PHE A 258 6.81 7.64 -20.90
N ASP A 259 6.14 8.68 -20.41
CA ASP A 259 6.64 9.52 -19.32
C ASP A 259 6.53 8.78 -17.98
N VAL A 260 7.63 8.72 -17.23
CA VAL A 260 7.68 8.02 -15.95
C VAL A 260 6.96 8.79 -14.84
N ASP A 261 6.71 10.10 -15.01
CA ASP A 261 5.85 10.89 -14.12
C ASP A 261 4.37 10.45 -14.21
N ASP A 262 3.98 9.81 -15.31
CA ASP A 262 2.67 9.19 -15.50
C ASP A 262 2.65 7.70 -15.11
N VAL A 263 3.67 7.23 -14.37
CA VAL A 263 3.77 5.86 -13.84
C VAL A 263 3.81 5.85 -12.31
N PHE A 264 3.06 4.93 -11.70
CA PHE A 264 3.05 4.73 -10.26
C PHE A 264 3.10 3.25 -9.88
N CYS A 265 4.08 2.87 -9.05
CA CYS A 265 4.29 1.51 -8.57
C CYS A 265 3.93 1.41 -7.09
N ILE A 266 2.91 0.61 -6.78
CA ILE A 266 2.56 0.21 -5.41
C ILE A 266 3.31 -1.10 -5.15
N ILE A 267 4.07 -1.12 -4.06
CA ILE A 267 5.05 -2.15 -3.75
C ILE A 267 4.72 -2.77 -2.39
N GLY A 268 4.43 -4.07 -2.39
CA GLY A 268 4.24 -4.86 -1.19
C GLY A 268 5.56 -5.16 -0.48
N THR A 269 5.49 -5.27 0.84
CA THR A 269 6.66 -5.47 1.70
C THR A 269 6.42 -6.47 2.82
N ASP A 270 5.29 -7.20 2.79
CA ASP A 270 4.99 -8.25 3.75
C ASP A 270 5.19 -9.63 3.13
N SER A 271 6.39 -10.19 3.31
CA SER A 271 6.66 -11.55 2.87
C SER A 271 5.93 -12.60 3.72
N ASN A 272 5.70 -12.35 5.01
CA ASN A 272 5.26 -13.41 5.95
C ASN A 272 3.82 -13.84 5.72
N ASP A 273 2.99 -12.93 5.24
CA ASP A 273 1.58 -13.16 4.98
C ASP A 273 1.33 -13.87 3.63
N TYR A 274 2.36 -14.04 2.81
CA TYR A 274 2.26 -14.81 1.58
C TYR A 274 2.73 -16.25 1.80
N ASN A 275 1.83 -17.22 1.61
CA ASN A 275 2.13 -18.64 1.86
C ASN A 275 3.31 -19.20 1.02
N LEU A 276 3.69 -18.51 -0.05
CA LEU A 276 4.86 -18.85 -0.86
C LEU A 276 6.19 -18.35 -0.28
N ALA A 277 6.20 -17.52 0.76
CA ALA A 277 7.43 -17.08 1.43
C ALA A 277 8.22 -18.23 2.08
N LYS A 278 7.59 -19.39 2.28
CA LYS A 278 8.29 -20.64 2.64
C LYS A 278 9.24 -21.16 1.55
N LEU A 279 9.19 -20.61 0.33
CA LEU A 279 9.95 -21.04 -0.85
C LEU A 279 11.21 -20.20 -1.15
N GLY A 280 11.57 -19.27 -0.27
CA GLY A 280 12.93 -18.69 -0.25
C GLY A 280 13.11 -17.41 -1.06
N VAL A 281 12.10 -16.55 -1.17
CA VAL A 281 12.32 -15.12 -1.48
C VAL A 281 12.77 -14.44 -0.19
N GLY A 282 13.84 -13.66 -0.23
CA GLY A 282 14.33 -12.94 0.94
C GLY A 282 13.26 -12.01 1.54
N PRO A 283 13.41 -11.60 2.80
CA PRO A 283 12.40 -10.82 3.53
C PRO A 283 12.15 -9.42 2.94
N ARG A 284 13.00 -8.97 2.00
CA ARG A 284 12.82 -7.72 1.23
C ARG A 284 11.90 -7.94 0.02
N SER A 285 10.69 -8.46 0.25
CA SER A 285 9.71 -8.78 -0.78
C SER A 285 8.27 -8.70 -0.28
N ASP A 286 7.33 -8.78 -1.21
CA ASP A 286 5.90 -9.02 -0.96
C ASP A 286 5.58 -10.53 -0.79
N GLY A 287 6.61 -11.36 -0.66
CA GLY A 287 6.53 -12.82 -0.63
C GLY A 287 6.76 -13.50 -1.99
N LEU A 288 6.80 -12.75 -3.09
CA LEU A 288 7.09 -13.25 -4.44
C LEU A 288 8.12 -12.40 -5.18
N VAL A 289 7.91 -11.10 -5.22
CA VAL A 289 8.71 -10.12 -5.95
C VAL A 289 9.59 -9.35 -4.96
N LEU A 290 10.89 -9.35 -5.21
CA LEU A 290 11.82 -8.52 -4.44
C LEU A 290 11.49 -7.05 -4.64
N ILE A 291 11.55 -6.27 -3.56
CA ILE A 291 11.26 -4.82 -3.58
C ILE A 291 12.08 -4.10 -4.66
N GLU A 292 13.35 -4.48 -4.86
CA GLU A 292 14.24 -3.88 -5.87
C GLU A 292 13.81 -4.13 -7.33
N ASN A 293 12.94 -5.11 -7.55
CA ASN A 293 12.40 -5.49 -8.86
C ASN A 293 10.93 -5.08 -9.03
N ALA A 294 10.30 -4.49 -8.01
CA ALA A 294 8.86 -4.19 -8.00
C ALA A 294 8.50 -2.80 -8.55
N TYR A 295 9.45 -2.08 -9.19
CA TYR A 295 9.22 -0.71 -9.65
C TYR A 295 9.89 -0.38 -10.99
N VAL A 296 9.36 0.65 -11.64
CA VAL A 296 9.98 1.34 -12.77
C VAL A 296 10.95 2.42 -12.26
N LYS A 297 12.15 2.51 -12.85
CA LYS A 297 13.12 3.55 -12.52
C LYS A 297 12.59 4.93 -12.90
N GLY A 298 12.73 5.91 -12.01
CA GLY A 298 12.18 7.27 -12.19
C GLY A 298 10.69 7.42 -11.86
N ALA A 299 9.91 6.34 -11.88
CA ALA A 299 8.48 6.40 -11.58
C ALA A 299 8.19 6.66 -10.09
N HIS A 300 6.97 7.17 -9.82
CA HIS A 300 6.46 7.31 -8.46
C HIS A 300 6.30 5.95 -7.76
N ARG A 301 6.47 5.91 -6.43
CA ARG A 301 6.41 4.66 -5.64
C ARG A 301 5.74 4.86 -4.29
N ALA A 302 5.00 3.85 -3.84
CA ALA A 302 4.53 3.73 -2.48
C ALA A 302 4.81 2.32 -1.96
N PHE A 303 5.29 2.22 -0.71
CA PHE A 303 5.59 0.96 -0.05
C PHE A 303 4.47 0.65 0.95
N VAL A 304 3.78 -0.46 0.77
CA VAL A 304 2.67 -0.86 1.65
C VAL A 304 3.02 -2.19 2.31
N TYR A 305 2.79 -2.29 3.62
CA TYR A 305 3.01 -3.54 4.34
C TYR A 305 1.87 -4.54 4.06
N LYS A 306 1.91 -5.11 2.85
CA LYS A 306 0.98 -6.07 2.28
C LYS A 306 1.72 -7.13 1.48
N SER A 307 1.08 -8.28 1.31
CA SER A 307 1.57 -9.41 0.52
C SER A 307 1.24 -9.24 -0.97
N HIS A 308 1.88 -10.02 -1.83
CA HIS A 308 1.73 -9.95 -3.29
C HIS A 308 0.27 -10.09 -3.77
N SER A 309 -0.49 -10.98 -3.10
CA SER A 309 -1.88 -11.30 -3.42
C SER A 309 -2.53 -12.04 -2.25
N GLY A 310 -3.84 -12.30 -2.35
CA GLY A 310 -4.62 -12.97 -1.31
C GLY A 310 -5.52 -11.98 -0.55
N PRO A 311 -6.17 -12.43 0.54
CA PRO A 311 -7.13 -11.61 1.29
C PRO A 311 -6.54 -10.31 1.85
N TYR A 312 -5.22 -10.27 2.06
CA TYR A 312 -4.49 -9.10 2.57
C TYR A 312 -3.48 -8.56 1.55
N GLY A 313 -3.62 -8.97 0.29
CA GLY A 313 -2.73 -8.55 -0.78
C GLY A 313 -2.90 -7.09 -1.16
N GLU A 314 -1.90 -6.53 -1.85
CA GLU A 314 -1.86 -5.11 -2.22
C GLU A 314 -3.13 -4.59 -2.92
N VAL A 315 -3.64 -5.34 -3.91
CA VAL A 315 -4.84 -4.96 -4.68
C VAL A 315 -6.09 -4.90 -3.78
N ASN A 316 -6.17 -5.81 -2.81
CA ASN A 316 -7.34 -6.00 -1.97
C ASN A 316 -7.25 -5.18 -0.67
N SER A 317 -6.36 -4.18 -0.63
CA SER A 317 -6.08 -3.37 0.55
C SER A 317 -6.56 -1.93 0.39
N GLU A 318 -6.96 -1.32 1.50
CA GLU A 318 -7.32 0.11 1.53
C GLU A 318 -6.10 0.96 1.18
N GLU A 319 -4.91 0.59 1.65
CA GLU A 319 -3.63 1.23 1.32
C GLU A 319 -3.41 1.28 -0.20
N GLY A 320 -3.58 0.13 -0.87
CA GLY A 320 -3.46 0.03 -2.32
C GLY A 320 -4.51 0.84 -3.07
N TYR A 321 -5.76 0.86 -2.59
CA TYR A 321 -6.83 1.66 -3.20
C TYR A 321 -6.62 3.16 -3.03
N GLN A 322 -6.29 3.62 -1.81
CA GLN A 322 -6.11 5.04 -1.52
C GLN A 322 -4.94 5.61 -2.32
N ASN A 323 -3.87 4.82 -2.52
CA ASN A 323 -2.77 5.15 -3.42
C ASN A 323 -3.22 5.26 -4.88
N LEU A 324 -3.92 4.25 -5.41
CA LEU A 324 -4.44 4.26 -6.78
C LEU A 324 -5.36 5.45 -7.06
N ALA A 325 -6.36 5.66 -6.21
CA ALA A 325 -7.34 6.74 -6.39
C ALA A 325 -6.67 8.11 -6.39
N ARG A 326 -5.70 8.33 -5.51
CA ARG A 326 -4.91 9.56 -5.44
C ARG A 326 -4.00 9.75 -6.65
N PHE A 327 -3.36 8.69 -7.13
CA PHE A 327 -2.55 8.80 -8.34
C PHE A 327 -3.40 9.13 -9.57
N LEU A 328 -4.53 8.44 -9.75
CA LEU A 328 -5.42 8.65 -10.91
C LEU A 328 -6.10 10.01 -10.87
N PHE A 329 -6.51 10.47 -9.69
CA PHE A 329 -7.42 11.60 -9.58
C PHE A 329 -7.00 12.70 -8.59
N GLY A 330 -5.82 12.60 -8.00
CA GLY A 330 -5.29 13.63 -7.12
C GLY A 330 -4.95 14.90 -7.92
N HIS A 331 -5.32 16.04 -7.35
CA HIS A 331 -5.11 17.36 -7.91
C HIS A 331 -3.65 17.83 -7.79
N TRP A 332 -2.97 17.33 -6.77
CA TRP A 332 -1.58 17.68 -6.47
C TRP A 332 -0.72 16.42 -6.44
N SER A 333 0.51 16.51 -6.93
CA SER A 333 1.59 15.62 -6.47
C SER A 333 2.50 16.40 -5.53
N VAL A 334 3.01 15.70 -4.52
CA VAL A 334 4.02 16.22 -3.61
C VAL A 334 5.14 15.20 -3.55
N GLN A 335 6.34 15.62 -3.92
CA GLN A 335 7.58 14.89 -3.69
C GLN A 335 8.36 15.57 -2.58
N VAL A 336 8.90 14.77 -1.68
CA VAL A 336 9.76 15.22 -0.59
C VAL A 336 11.07 14.47 -0.67
N GLU A 337 12.17 15.21 -0.57
CA GLU A 337 13.50 14.67 -0.77
C GLU A 337 14.47 15.25 0.28
N LEU A 338 15.45 14.46 0.70
CA LEU A 338 16.57 14.97 1.52
C LEU A 338 17.62 15.58 0.60
N SER A 339 18.02 16.81 0.89
CA SER A 339 19.04 17.51 0.11
C SER A 339 20.09 18.15 1.01
N SER A 340 21.22 18.53 0.39
CA SER A 340 22.36 19.16 1.08
C SER A 340 22.98 18.27 2.16
N LEU A 341 23.06 16.97 1.85
CA LEU A 341 23.68 15.95 2.69
C LEU A 341 25.21 15.95 2.53
N PRO A 342 25.96 15.36 3.48
CA PRO A 342 27.40 15.23 3.38
C PRO A 342 27.78 14.27 2.23
N PRO A 343 28.96 14.43 1.61
CA PRO A 343 29.41 13.50 0.59
C PRO A 343 29.63 12.09 1.17
N ALA A 344 29.47 11.05 0.36
CA ALA A 344 29.66 9.66 0.79
C ALA A 344 31.02 9.42 1.49
N SER A 345 32.08 10.07 1.01
CA SER A 345 33.42 10.00 1.61
C SER A 345 33.51 10.47 3.07
N ALA A 346 32.57 11.33 3.52
CA ALA A 346 32.49 11.72 4.93
C ALA A 346 31.96 10.57 5.79
N LEU A 347 31.05 9.75 5.28
CA LEU A 347 30.49 8.58 5.97
C LEU A 347 31.43 7.38 5.92
N ASP A 348 32.15 7.20 4.80
CA ASP A 348 33.13 6.12 4.62
C ASP A 348 34.29 6.17 5.63
N SER A 349 34.50 7.31 6.29
CA SER A 349 35.47 7.45 7.38
C SER A 349 35.14 6.61 8.62
N GLN A 350 33.93 6.05 8.69
CA GLN A 350 33.47 5.12 9.72
C GLN A 350 32.88 3.86 9.05
N PRO A 351 33.71 2.97 8.49
CA PRO A 351 33.23 1.83 7.68
C PRO A 351 32.39 0.82 8.46
N ASP A 352 32.52 0.82 9.79
CA ASP A 352 31.75 -0.02 10.71
C ASP A 352 30.38 0.61 11.07
N VAL A 353 29.98 1.72 10.44
CA VAL A 353 28.73 2.44 10.74
C VAL A 353 27.84 2.52 9.50
N ALA A 354 26.60 2.04 9.65
CA ALA A 354 25.53 2.21 8.68
C ALA A 354 24.42 3.09 9.27
N TRP A 355 23.89 4.02 8.48
CA TRP A 355 22.74 4.83 8.81
C TRP A 355 21.53 4.39 8.00
N GLN A 356 20.39 4.28 8.69
CA GLN A 356 19.13 3.95 8.07
C GLN A 356 18.00 4.81 8.65
N ALA A 357 16.91 4.94 7.91
CA ALA A 357 15.71 5.62 8.38
C ALA A 357 14.45 4.79 8.18
N ASP A 358 13.58 4.82 9.19
CA ASP A 358 12.17 4.48 9.03
C ASP A 358 11.41 5.71 8.56
N LEU A 359 10.47 5.48 7.65
CA LEU A 359 9.62 6.51 7.05
C LEU A 359 8.17 6.04 7.07
N GLN A 360 7.25 6.94 7.41
CA GLN A 360 5.81 6.71 7.27
C GLN A 360 5.13 7.97 6.77
N LEU A 361 4.13 7.82 5.90
CA LEU A 361 3.27 8.92 5.47
C LEU A 361 1.80 8.58 5.78
N ALA A 362 1.18 9.44 6.59
CA ALA A 362 -0.24 9.42 6.87
C ALA A 362 -0.92 10.62 6.22
N ILE A 363 -2.18 10.45 5.79
CA ILE A 363 -3.02 11.54 5.30
C ILE A 363 -4.22 11.67 6.22
N ARG A 364 -4.56 12.90 6.61
CA ARG A 364 -5.71 13.17 7.48
C ARG A 364 -6.98 12.64 6.84
N GLY A 365 -7.79 11.95 7.63
CA GLY A 365 -9.05 11.35 7.18
C GLY A 365 -8.91 9.88 6.76
N LEU A 366 -7.70 9.40 6.50
CA LEU A 366 -7.48 8.00 6.21
C LEU A 366 -7.27 7.18 7.48
N SER A 367 -7.74 5.94 7.44
CA SER A 367 -7.54 4.98 8.52
C SER A 367 -6.23 4.19 8.38
N VAL A 368 -5.48 4.43 7.31
CA VAL A 368 -4.29 3.67 6.91
C VAL A 368 -3.14 4.59 6.54
N LEU A 369 -1.92 4.04 6.55
CA LEU A 369 -0.75 4.70 6.00
C LEU A 369 -0.74 4.57 4.49
N ILE A 370 -0.29 5.63 3.81
CA ILE A 370 -0.16 5.65 2.36
C ILE A 370 1.17 5.04 1.92
N THR A 371 2.23 5.22 2.71
CA THR A 371 3.49 4.51 2.52
C THR A 371 4.17 4.27 3.86
N GLU A 372 4.88 3.15 3.97
CA GLU A 372 5.80 2.88 5.07
C GLU A 372 7.03 2.10 4.65
N GLN A 373 8.16 2.48 5.23
CA GLN A 373 9.45 1.82 5.10
C GLN A 373 10.05 1.69 6.49
N LYS A 374 10.34 0.46 6.91
CA LYS A 374 10.84 0.20 8.26
C LYS A 374 11.87 -0.90 8.30
N ALA A 375 12.81 -0.79 9.24
CA ALA A 375 13.76 -1.85 9.56
C ALA A 375 13.05 -3.17 9.91
N VAL A 376 11.96 -3.12 10.68
CA VAL A 376 11.17 -4.30 11.07
C VAL A 376 10.43 -4.96 9.91
N HIS A 377 10.19 -4.23 8.82
CA HIS A 377 9.63 -4.74 7.56
C HIS A 377 10.73 -5.03 6.53
N TYR A 378 11.99 -5.07 6.98
CA TYR A 378 13.19 -5.31 6.19
C TYR A 378 13.42 -4.31 5.04
N ASN A 379 12.69 -3.20 4.98
CA ASN A 379 12.75 -2.22 3.89
C ASN A 379 13.05 -0.76 4.34
N PRO A 380 13.94 -0.50 5.32
CA PRO A 380 14.25 0.87 5.71
C PRO A 380 14.97 1.60 4.58
N VAL A 381 14.92 2.92 4.62
CA VAL A 381 15.73 3.78 3.74
C VAL A 381 17.19 3.64 4.16
N GLN A 382 18.04 3.14 3.26
CA GLN A 382 19.46 2.91 3.54
C GLN A 382 20.26 4.17 3.23
N LEU A 383 20.30 5.12 4.16
CA LEU A 383 20.83 6.49 3.93
C LEU A 383 22.25 6.49 3.38
N ASN A 384 23.16 5.64 3.86
CA ASN A 384 24.51 5.55 3.29
C ASN A 384 24.49 5.14 1.81
N ALA A 385 23.69 4.14 1.46
CA ALA A 385 23.60 3.64 0.09
C ALA A 385 22.96 4.68 -0.83
N GLU A 386 21.93 5.38 -0.37
CA GLU A 386 21.30 6.47 -1.10
C GLU A 386 22.29 7.64 -1.30
N ILE A 387 23.00 8.08 -0.25
CA ILE A 387 24.03 9.13 -0.37
C ILE A 387 25.12 8.71 -1.37
N ALA A 388 25.55 7.44 -1.35
CA ALA A 388 26.56 6.93 -2.28
C ALA A 388 26.07 6.85 -3.74
N GLN A 389 24.81 6.44 -3.95
CA GLN A 389 24.20 6.37 -5.29
C GLN A 389 23.99 7.77 -5.89
N HIS A 390 23.71 8.75 -5.04
CA HIS A 390 23.50 10.15 -5.42
C HIS A 390 24.76 11.02 -5.23
N ALA A 391 25.92 10.42 -4.96
CA ALA A 391 27.21 11.13 -4.87
C ALA A 391 27.85 11.33 -6.25
N ARG A 392 28.57 12.44 -6.40
CA ARG A 392 29.20 12.87 -7.66
C ARG A 392 30.00 11.77 -8.36
N GLY A 393 29.82 11.61 -9.67
CA GLY A 393 30.60 10.74 -10.56
C GLY A 393 30.03 9.32 -10.79
N ALA A 394 28.86 8.99 -10.25
CA ALA A 394 28.07 7.87 -10.76
C ALA A 394 27.59 8.20 -12.20
N ALA A 395 27.47 7.21 -13.08
CA ALA A 395 27.01 7.45 -14.45
C ALA A 395 25.59 8.05 -14.44
N GLY A 396 25.49 9.38 -14.67
CA GLY A 396 24.26 10.16 -14.57
C GLY A 396 24.28 11.34 -13.57
N ASP A 397 25.45 11.75 -13.08
CA ASP A 397 25.63 12.77 -12.03
C ASP A 397 25.21 14.20 -12.40
N ASP A 398 24.39 14.80 -11.53
CA ASP A 398 24.06 16.22 -11.50
C ASP A 398 24.24 16.78 -10.07
N SER A 399 25.45 17.28 -9.77
CA SER A 399 25.77 18.23 -8.68
C SER A 399 25.57 17.77 -7.21
N VAL A 400 26.05 18.57 -6.25
CA VAL A 400 25.72 18.45 -4.78
C VAL A 400 24.23 18.69 -4.51
N ASP A 401 23.48 18.94 -5.59
CA ASP A 401 22.08 19.28 -5.66
C ASP A 401 21.20 18.06 -6.02
N ALA A 402 21.77 16.87 -6.24
CA ALA A 402 21.00 15.64 -6.43
C ALA A 402 20.32 15.22 -5.11
N PRO A 403 18.99 15.32 -5.00
CA PRO A 403 18.27 15.05 -3.77
C PRO A 403 17.98 13.54 -3.64
N ILE A 404 17.93 13.04 -2.40
CA ILE A 404 17.54 11.66 -2.10
C ILE A 404 16.02 11.61 -1.98
N PRO A 405 15.30 10.91 -2.87
CA PRO A 405 13.86 10.84 -2.80
C PRO A 405 13.43 10.11 -1.52
N LEU A 406 12.66 10.78 -0.66
CA LEU A 406 12.10 10.17 0.54
C LEU A 406 10.71 9.61 0.27
N VAL A 407 9.83 10.43 -0.28
CA VAL A 407 8.44 10.04 -0.52
C VAL A 407 7.81 10.88 -1.63
N GLY A 408 6.98 10.23 -2.44
CA GLY A 408 6.03 10.89 -3.33
C GLY A 408 4.60 10.52 -2.94
N THR A 409 3.69 11.48 -2.93
CA THR A 409 2.26 11.22 -2.73
C THR A 409 1.41 12.14 -3.59
N PHE A 410 0.12 11.83 -3.68
CA PHE A 410 -0.84 12.63 -4.43
C PHE A 410 -2.00 13.00 -3.51
N LEU A 411 -2.46 14.24 -3.62
CA LEU A 411 -3.44 14.79 -2.71
C LEU A 411 -4.68 15.23 -3.46
N PHE A 412 -5.84 15.02 -2.84
CA PHE A 412 -7.05 15.70 -3.28
C PHE A 412 -7.01 17.16 -2.82
N SER A 413 -7.75 18.07 -3.47
CA SER A 413 -7.92 19.44 -2.99
C SER A 413 -8.79 19.48 -1.74
N LYS A 414 -9.75 18.57 -1.68
CA LYS A 414 -10.55 18.26 -0.50
C LYS A 414 -10.59 16.75 -0.37
N GLU A 415 -10.33 16.23 0.83
CA GLU A 415 -10.51 14.81 1.09
C GLU A 415 -11.96 14.41 0.73
N PRO A 416 -12.16 13.29 0.01
CA PRO A 416 -13.50 12.77 -0.24
C PRO A 416 -14.23 12.64 1.10
N PRO A 417 -15.56 12.81 1.16
CA PRO A 417 -16.30 12.62 2.40
C PRO A 417 -15.90 11.28 3.01
N THR A 418 -15.23 11.33 4.14
CA THR A 418 -15.02 10.13 4.93
C THR A 418 -16.35 9.89 5.62
N ASP A 419 -17.05 8.80 5.30
CA ASP A 419 -18.23 8.35 6.05
C ASP A 419 -17.89 7.96 7.50
N LEU A 420 -16.72 8.35 8.01
CA LEU A 420 -16.38 8.26 9.40
C LEU A 420 -17.26 9.26 10.16
N PRO A 421 -18.10 8.80 11.10
CA PRO A 421 -18.85 9.73 11.94
C PRO A 421 -17.84 10.66 12.63
N PRO A 422 -18.17 11.95 12.79
CA PRO A 422 -17.34 12.84 13.59
C PRO A 422 -17.09 12.14 14.93
N THR A 423 -15.82 11.99 15.30
CA THR A 423 -15.42 11.55 16.63
C THR A 423 -15.84 12.65 17.61
N ASN A 424 -17.14 12.70 17.93
CA ASN A 424 -17.66 13.40 19.07
C ASN A 424 -17.21 12.59 20.28
N VAL A 425 -15.95 12.79 20.67
CA VAL A 425 -15.53 12.50 22.05
C VAL A 425 -16.30 13.51 22.88
N THR A 426 -17.50 13.10 23.31
CA THR A 426 -18.19 13.78 24.38
C THR A 426 -17.31 13.57 25.61
N PRO A 427 -16.80 14.62 26.28
CA PRO A 427 -16.17 14.43 27.57
C PRO A 427 -17.18 13.72 28.45
N GLY A 428 -16.79 12.57 29.02
CA GLY A 428 -17.66 11.79 29.89
C GLY A 428 -18.30 12.71 30.93
N VAL A 429 -19.62 12.85 30.85
CA VAL A 429 -20.39 13.43 31.94
C VAL A 429 -20.17 12.50 33.12
N GLY A 430 -19.47 13.01 34.14
CA GLY A 430 -19.18 12.26 35.34
C GLY A 430 -20.44 11.67 35.95
N ASP A 431 -20.30 10.48 36.53
CA ASP A 431 -21.32 9.80 37.29
C ASP A 431 -21.94 10.72 38.35
N ASP A 432 -23.14 11.22 38.07
CA ASP A 432 -23.94 11.93 39.05
C ASP A 432 -24.65 10.87 39.92
N LEU A 433 -24.01 10.51 41.04
CA LEU A 433 -24.57 9.63 42.06
C LEU A 433 -25.78 10.29 42.73
N THR A 434 -26.95 10.10 42.17
CA THR A 434 -28.23 10.29 42.88
C THR A 434 -28.86 8.92 43.18
N PRO A 435 -29.19 8.61 44.44
CA PRO A 435 -29.73 7.29 44.79
C PRO A 435 -31.18 7.19 44.34
N ALA A 436 -31.45 6.29 43.38
CA ALA A 436 -32.80 5.98 42.93
C ALA A 436 -33.58 5.24 44.03
N VAL A 437 -34.70 5.85 44.44
CA VAL A 437 -35.69 5.30 45.36
C VAL A 437 -36.49 4.17 44.67
N ALA A 438 -36.56 3.00 45.30
CA ALA A 438 -37.31 1.84 44.81
C ALA A 438 -38.84 2.04 44.93
N PRO A 439 -39.64 1.73 43.89
CA PRO A 439 -41.07 1.59 44.05
C PRO A 439 -41.48 0.15 44.44
N ALA A 440 -42.53 0.09 45.25
CA ALA A 440 -43.00 -1.04 46.04
C ALA A 440 -43.65 -2.19 45.24
N ALA A 441 -43.55 -3.39 45.82
CA ALA A 441 -44.10 -4.65 45.33
C ALA A 441 -45.63 -4.79 45.58
N ALA A 442 -46.31 -5.52 44.70
CA ALA A 442 -47.66 -6.07 44.86
C ALA A 442 -47.76 -7.43 44.12
N PRO A 443 -48.65 -8.35 44.54
CA PRO A 443 -48.24 -9.68 45.01
C PRO A 443 -48.46 -10.84 44.05
N ALA A 444 -47.84 -11.97 44.41
CA ALA A 444 -47.88 -13.26 43.74
C ALA A 444 -49.23 -13.97 43.80
N THR A 445 -49.52 -14.75 42.74
CA THR A 445 -50.48 -15.86 42.76
C THR A 445 -49.84 -17.09 42.10
N GLU A 446 -49.79 -18.19 42.85
CA GLU A 446 -49.28 -19.51 42.49
C GLU A 446 -50.28 -20.36 41.68
N ALA A 447 -49.76 -21.20 40.78
CA ALA A 447 -50.06 -22.64 40.58
C ALA A 447 -49.55 -23.09 39.18
N ALA A 448 -48.49 -23.93 39.10
CA ALA A 448 -48.52 -25.38 38.75
C ALA A 448 -49.12 -25.68 37.35
N THR A 449 -48.53 -26.44 36.42
CA THR A 449 -47.47 -27.47 36.32
C THR A 449 -47.34 -27.83 34.83
N GLU A 450 -46.14 -28.02 34.28
CA GLU A 450 -45.74 -29.19 33.46
C GLU A 450 -44.39 -28.96 32.74
N ALA A 451 -43.65 -30.06 32.58
CA ALA A 451 -42.23 -30.12 32.28
C ALA A 451 -41.88 -30.07 30.78
N ALA A 452 -40.73 -29.48 30.46
CA ALA A 452 -40.02 -29.63 29.18
C ALA A 452 -38.49 -29.65 29.42
N PRO A 453 -37.68 -30.36 28.59
CA PRO A 453 -36.35 -30.83 28.96
C PRO A 453 -35.23 -29.79 28.75
N PRO A 454 -34.07 -29.95 29.41
CA PRO A 454 -32.95 -29.01 29.29
C PRO A 454 -32.19 -29.18 27.97
N ARG A 455 -31.97 -28.06 27.29
CA ARG A 455 -31.02 -27.91 26.18
C ARG A 455 -29.58 -27.90 26.74
N GLN A 456 -28.80 -28.92 26.39
CA GLN A 456 -27.35 -28.92 26.59
C GLN A 456 -26.68 -28.03 25.54
N GLY A 457 -25.87 -27.09 26.01
CA GLY A 457 -24.99 -26.26 25.19
C GLY A 457 -23.79 -27.03 24.66
N TRP A 458 -23.52 -26.85 23.38
CA TRP A 458 -22.35 -27.31 22.66
C TRP A 458 -21.11 -26.50 23.07
N TRP A 459 -20.39 -26.93 24.10
CA TRP A 459 -19.01 -26.48 24.39
C TRP A 459 -18.11 -27.58 24.99
N HIS A 460 -18.44 -28.85 24.78
CA HIS A 460 -17.54 -29.97 25.08
C HIS A 460 -17.52 -30.95 23.91
N ARG A 461 -16.62 -30.70 22.94
CA ARG A 461 -16.04 -31.69 22.01
C ARG A 461 -15.02 -31.00 21.11
N PHE A 462 -13.83 -30.69 21.64
CA PHE A 462 -12.68 -30.37 20.79
C PHE A 462 -11.30 -30.70 21.41
N VAL A 463 -11.24 -31.52 22.45
CA VAL A 463 -9.96 -32.02 22.97
C VAL A 463 -10.16 -33.49 23.33
N ASP A 464 -10.02 -34.36 22.32
CA ASP A 464 -9.75 -35.79 22.46
C ASP A 464 -9.49 -36.39 21.07
N SER A 465 -8.33 -36.07 20.51
CA SER A 465 -7.64 -36.92 19.54
C SER A 465 -6.25 -36.35 19.31
N PHE A 466 -5.24 -36.88 20.00
CA PHE A 466 -3.88 -37.15 19.51
C PHE A 466 -3.08 -37.69 20.70
N SER A 467 -2.99 -39.00 20.79
CA SER A 467 -2.07 -39.76 21.63
C SER A 467 -1.45 -40.82 20.75
N GLU A 468 -0.15 -40.71 20.49
CA GLU A 468 0.86 -41.72 20.12
C GLU A 468 2.07 -40.92 19.56
N GLY A 469 3.28 -40.90 20.11
CA GLY A 469 3.88 -41.55 21.27
C GLY A 469 5.30 -41.02 21.54
N GLU A 470 5.96 -41.67 22.51
CA GLU A 470 7.41 -41.74 22.80
C GLU A 470 8.12 -40.62 23.63
N GLU A 471 8.25 -40.96 24.93
CA GLU A 471 9.43 -41.00 25.82
C GLU A 471 10.27 -39.73 26.19
N ASP A 472 10.40 -39.58 27.52
CA ASP A 472 11.58 -39.18 28.31
C ASP A 472 12.10 -37.73 28.31
N GLN A 473 11.82 -36.97 29.39
CA GLN A 473 12.71 -36.87 30.58
C GLN A 473 12.26 -35.74 31.53
N GLU A 474 12.12 -36.09 32.81
CA GLU A 474 11.86 -35.21 33.95
C GLU A 474 12.95 -34.13 34.12
N ARG A 475 12.54 -32.88 34.36
CA ARG A 475 13.24 -31.93 35.26
C ARG A 475 12.22 -30.97 35.91
N GLU A 476 12.14 -31.05 37.24
CA GLU A 476 11.32 -30.23 38.13
C GLU A 476 11.69 -28.73 38.08
N ALA A 477 10.69 -27.86 38.21
CA ALA A 477 10.84 -26.45 38.59
C ALA A 477 9.88 -26.15 39.77
N PRO A 478 10.32 -25.41 40.81
CA PRO A 478 9.60 -25.34 42.08
C PRO A 478 8.43 -24.34 42.06
N SER A 479 7.35 -24.73 42.75
CA SER A 479 6.18 -23.92 43.07
C SER A 479 6.51 -22.79 44.06
N ILE A 480 6.10 -21.56 43.76
CA ILE A 480 6.12 -20.44 44.70
C ILE A 480 4.68 -20.14 45.10
N GLU A 481 4.34 -20.35 46.37
CA GLU A 481 3.10 -19.86 46.99
C GLU A 481 3.21 -18.37 47.34
N PRO A 482 2.14 -17.57 47.22
CA PRO A 482 2.15 -16.17 47.64
C PRO A 482 2.00 -16.05 49.16
N VAL A 483 2.99 -15.40 49.79
CA VAL A 483 2.95 -14.99 51.19
C VAL A 483 2.17 -13.67 51.31
N ASN A 484 1.03 -13.68 51.99
CA ASN A 484 0.33 -12.48 52.43
C ASN A 484 1.05 -11.87 53.64
N VAL A 485 1.61 -10.66 53.49
CA VAL A 485 2.10 -9.85 54.61
C VAL A 485 1.09 -8.75 54.89
N ALA A 486 0.41 -8.85 56.03
CA ALA A 486 -0.37 -7.75 56.59
C ALA A 486 0.58 -6.73 57.24
N LEU A 487 0.48 -5.46 56.84
CA LEU A 487 1.17 -4.34 57.46
C LEU A 487 0.16 -3.53 58.29
N ASP A 488 0.17 -3.75 59.61
CA ASP A 488 -0.45 -2.84 60.58
C ASP A 488 0.51 -1.69 60.87
N ASN A 489 0.13 -0.46 60.50
CA ASN A 489 0.64 0.76 61.13
C ASN A 489 -0.36 1.92 60.96
N PRO A 490 -0.80 2.60 62.04
CA PRO A 490 -1.77 3.69 61.94
C PRO A 490 -1.10 4.99 61.47
N LEU A 491 -1.55 5.53 60.34
CA LEU A 491 -1.08 6.81 59.81
C LEU A 491 -1.67 8.00 60.61
N ASP A 492 -0.79 8.95 60.90
CA ASP A 492 -1.02 10.23 61.55
C ASP A 492 -2.10 11.07 60.82
N PRO A 493 -3.17 11.53 61.49
CA PRO A 493 -4.27 12.27 60.85
C PRO A 493 -3.88 13.66 60.33
N THR A 494 -2.67 14.15 60.61
CA THR A 494 -2.19 15.45 60.09
C THR A 494 -1.63 15.38 58.66
N LEU A 495 -1.21 14.20 58.18
CA LEU A 495 -0.72 14.00 56.80
C LEU A 495 -1.86 13.94 55.76
N SER A 496 -3.05 13.48 56.16
CA SER A 496 -4.21 13.38 55.27
C SER A 496 -4.78 14.75 54.89
N ALA A 497 -4.72 15.74 55.79
CA ALA A 497 -5.20 17.09 55.51
C ALA A 497 -4.31 17.87 54.54
N VAL A 498 -2.99 17.68 54.61
CA VAL A 498 -2.03 18.33 53.69
C VAL A 498 -2.09 17.69 52.30
N ALA A 499 -2.27 16.36 52.23
CA ALA A 499 -2.49 15.65 50.97
C ALA A 499 -3.83 16.03 50.32
N ALA A 500 -4.91 16.16 51.11
CA ALA A 500 -6.21 16.60 50.59
C ALA A 500 -6.19 18.04 50.09
N ALA A 501 -5.48 18.96 50.76
CA ALA A 501 -5.31 20.34 50.31
C ALA A 501 -4.45 20.45 49.04
N ALA A 502 -3.40 19.63 48.89
CA ALA A 502 -2.58 19.57 47.69
C ALA A 502 -3.34 18.96 46.49
N VAL A 503 -4.17 17.94 46.72
CA VAL A 503 -5.04 17.37 45.69
C VAL A 503 -6.14 18.36 45.27
N ALA A 504 -6.69 19.13 46.22
CA ALA A 504 -7.66 20.18 45.92
C ALA A 504 -7.04 21.34 45.13
N SER A 505 -5.82 21.78 45.45
CA SER A 505 -5.14 22.85 44.70
C SER A 505 -4.74 22.41 43.30
N VAL A 506 -4.31 21.15 43.13
CA VAL A 506 -4.03 20.57 41.81
C VAL A 506 -5.31 20.38 41.00
N ALA A 507 -6.43 20.01 41.64
CA ALA A 507 -7.73 19.92 40.99
C ALA A 507 -8.28 21.30 40.57
N GLU A 508 -8.07 22.35 41.38
CA GLU A 508 -8.42 23.73 41.03
C GLU A 508 -7.52 24.28 39.91
N ASP A 509 -6.22 24.00 39.92
CA ASP A 509 -5.30 24.38 38.83
C ASP A 509 -5.63 23.62 37.52
N MET A 510 -5.99 22.34 37.61
CA MET A 510 -6.45 21.55 36.46
C MET A 510 -7.82 22.00 35.96
N ALA A 511 -8.73 22.41 36.85
CA ALA A 511 -10.03 22.97 36.47
C ALA A 511 -9.89 24.38 35.88
N ALA A 512 -8.94 25.19 36.37
CA ALA A 512 -8.61 26.49 35.79
C ALA A 512 -7.90 26.35 34.44
N GLN A 513 -7.02 25.35 34.26
CA GLN A 513 -6.43 25.00 32.96
C GLN A 513 -7.45 24.42 31.98
N ALA A 514 -8.41 23.61 32.46
CA ALA A 514 -9.53 23.10 31.66
C ALA A 514 -10.54 24.19 31.28
N ALA A 515 -10.79 25.16 32.17
CA ALA A 515 -11.62 26.33 31.85
C ALA A 515 -10.90 27.30 30.91
N ALA A 516 -9.57 27.44 31.02
CA ALA A 516 -8.75 28.21 30.09
C ALA A 516 -8.62 27.54 28.71
N SER A 517 -8.63 26.20 28.63
CA SER A 517 -8.67 25.45 27.37
C SER A 517 -10.07 25.40 26.74
N ALA A 518 -11.13 25.48 27.55
CA ALA A 518 -12.52 25.56 27.09
C ALA A 518 -12.99 26.98 26.70
N ALA A 519 -12.23 28.02 27.07
CA ALA A 519 -12.54 29.42 26.76
C ALA A 519 -11.74 30.01 25.58
N GLY A 520 -10.97 29.18 24.85
CA GLY A 520 -10.67 29.47 23.46
C GLY A 520 -11.97 29.45 22.66
N PRO A 521 -12.14 30.25 21.60
CA PRO A 521 -13.39 30.22 20.85
C PRO A 521 -13.62 28.77 20.41
N ALA A 522 -14.71 28.17 20.88
CA ALA A 522 -15.29 26.98 20.28
C ALA A 522 -15.74 27.39 18.88
N GLY A 523 -14.76 27.50 17.99
CA GLY A 523 -14.98 27.74 16.58
C GLY A 523 -15.70 26.51 16.06
N ASP A 524 -16.85 26.75 15.44
CA ASP A 524 -17.54 25.75 14.65
C ASP A 524 -16.54 24.92 13.84
N TYR A 525 -16.56 23.60 14.04
CA TYR A 525 -15.91 22.65 13.13
C TYR A 525 -16.41 22.80 11.68
N GLU A 526 -17.51 23.53 11.45
CA GLU A 526 -17.99 23.95 10.11
C GLU A 526 -17.08 24.98 9.41
N GLN A 527 -16.09 25.56 10.10
CA GLN A 527 -15.11 26.52 9.54
C GLN A 527 -13.66 25.97 9.47
N LEU A 528 -13.46 24.65 9.48
CA LEU A 528 -12.18 24.05 9.09
C LEU A 528 -11.88 24.32 7.61
N SER A 529 -11.25 25.48 7.37
CA SER A 529 -10.33 25.85 6.30
C SER A 529 -10.51 25.09 4.98
N GLN A 530 -11.21 25.77 4.07
CA GLN A 530 -11.33 25.55 2.63
C GLN A 530 -10.14 24.80 2.02
N ASP A 531 -10.40 23.75 1.22
CA ASP A 531 -9.45 23.01 0.36
C ASP A 531 -8.01 22.75 0.88
N LEU A 532 -7.80 22.55 2.20
CA LEU A 532 -6.50 22.13 2.75
C LEU A 532 -6.44 20.62 2.94
N SER A 533 -5.43 20.00 2.33
CA SER A 533 -5.04 18.61 2.56
C SER A 533 -3.90 18.55 3.56
N ARG A 534 -4.10 17.77 4.63
CA ARG A 534 -3.08 17.52 5.66
C ARG A 534 -2.46 16.16 5.49
N TYR A 535 -1.13 16.11 5.46
CA TYR A 535 -0.37 14.86 5.61
C TYR A 535 0.68 14.99 6.70
N ALA A 536 1.13 13.85 7.22
CA ALA A 536 2.15 13.75 8.24
C ALA A 536 3.25 12.80 7.78
N LEU A 537 4.49 13.28 7.77
CA LEU A 537 5.69 12.52 7.41
C LEU A 537 6.49 12.22 8.67
N THR A 538 6.47 10.96 9.10
CA THR A 538 7.29 10.47 10.20
C THR A 538 8.67 10.08 9.67
N LEU A 539 9.72 10.56 10.33
CA LEU A 539 11.10 10.14 10.09
C LEU A 539 11.72 9.68 11.41
N ARG A 540 12.38 8.52 11.38
CA ARG A 540 13.16 8.03 12.50
C ARG A 540 14.48 7.46 11.99
N VAL A 541 15.59 7.99 12.50
CA VAL A 541 16.94 7.74 11.99
C VAL A 541 17.73 6.97 13.03
N TYR A 542 18.48 5.97 12.56
CA TYR A 542 19.26 5.08 13.40
C TYR A 542 20.69 4.98 12.87
N GLN A 543 21.64 5.01 13.78
CA GLN A 543 22.98 4.50 13.60
C GLN A 543 22.99 3.01 13.93
N VAL A 544 23.58 2.21 13.05
CA VAL A 544 23.77 0.78 13.26
C VAL A 544 25.25 0.43 13.12
N ILE A 545 25.79 -0.27 14.11
CA ILE A 545 27.18 -0.72 14.09
C ILE A 545 27.24 -2.05 13.36
N THR A 546 28.18 -2.14 12.42
CA THR A 546 28.51 -3.33 11.68
C THR A 546 29.93 -3.76 12.04
N ARG A 547 30.15 -5.06 12.21
CA ARG A 547 31.49 -5.63 12.39
C ARG A 547 31.74 -6.62 11.26
N ASN A 548 32.75 -6.37 10.44
CA ASN A 548 33.06 -7.17 9.24
C ASN A 548 31.84 -7.33 8.28
N GLY A 549 31.01 -6.28 8.16
CA GLY A 549 29.81 -6.30 7.31
C GLY A 549 28.60 -7.06 7.87
N VAL A 550 28.64 -7.47 9.14
CA VAL A 550 27.51 -8.09 9.86
C VAL A 550 27.03 -7.14 10.96
N PHE A 551 25.72 -6.99 11.11
CA PHE A 551 25.12 -6.19 12.19
C PHE A 551 25.54 -6.71 13.57
N ASP A 552 26.01 -5.81 14.43
CA ASP A 552 26.41 -6.11 15.80
C ASP A 552 25.27 -5.82 16.79
N PHE A 553 24.37 -6.78 16.96
CA PHE A 553 23.26 -6.69 17.92
C PHE A 553 23.69 -6.77 19.40
N SER A 554 24.98 -6.67 19.72
CA SER A 554 25.44 -6.67 21.13
C SER A 554 25.04 -5.39 21.88
N SER A 555 24.58 -4.35 21.18
CA SER A 555 24.06 -3.12 21.75
C SER A 555 22.57 -2.95 21.44
N ASN A 556 21.73 -2.88 22.48
CA ASN A 556 20.29 -2.63 22.32
C ASN A 556 19.96 -1.17 21.91
N LEU A 557 20.93 -0.26 21.98
CA LEU A 557 20.72 1.16 21.65
C LEU A 557 20.44 1.37 20.15
N GLU A 558 20.85 0.45 19.29
CA GLU A 558 20.56 0.49 17.85
C GLU A 558 19.07 0.37 17.52
N GLN A 559 18.24 -0.04 18.49
CA GLN A 559 16.78 -0.08 18.37
C GLN A 559 16.11 1.25 18.77
N VAL A 560 16.86 2.21 19.30
CA VAL A 560 16.41 3.57 19.63
C VAL A 560 16.84 4.49 18.49
N GLY A 561 15.94 5.36 18.03
CA GLY A 561 16.33 6.30 16.98
C GLY A 561 17.23 7.39 17.56
N ASP A 562 18.38 7.64 16.94
CA ASP A 562 19.25 8.78 17.25
C ASP A 562 18.53 10.11 17.04
N TRP A 563 17.56 10.15 16.12
CA TRP A 563 16.59 11.22 15.98
C TRP A 563 15.25 10.68 15.46
N GLN A 564 14.15 11.26 15.93
CA GLN A 564 12.81 10.99 15.40
C GLN A 564 11.91 12.21 15.54
N ASP A 565 11.09 12.48 14.52
CA ASP A 565 10.04 13.49 14.57
C ASP A 565 8.99 13.24 13.48
N VAL A 566 7.89 13.99 13.53
CA VAL A 566 6.82 13.98 12.53
C VAL A 566 6.65 15.38 11.97
N LEU A 567 6.85 15.54 10.67
CA LEU A 567 6.51 16.78 9.98
C LEU A 567 5.03 16.75 9.57
N ILE A 568 4.24 17.66 10.11
CA ILE A 568 2.85 17.88 9.69
C ILE A 568 2.86 18.95 8.60
N VAL A 569 2.16 18.69 7.50
CA VAL A 569 2.08 19.60 6.36
C VAL A 569 0.62 19.79 5.95
N ASP A 570 0.17 21.04 5.90
CA ASP A 570 -1.06 21.46 5.26
C ASP A 570 -0.74 22.07 3.90
N ILE A 571 -1.44 21.64 2.85
CA ILE A 571 -1.27 22.18 1.50
C ILE A 571 -2.64 22.42 0.87
N GLY A 572 -2.80 23.58 0.23
CA GLY A 572 -4.04 23.93 -0.44
C GLY A 572 -4.33 25.43 -0.34
N ARG A 573 -5.60 25.81 -0.40
CA ARG A 573 -6.00 27.21 -0.30
C ARG A 573 -6.28 27.60 1.15
N SER A 574 -5.68 28.68 1.65
CA SER A 574 -6.02 29.20 2.97
C SER A 574 -7.39 29.91 2.95
N ALA A 575 -7.87 30.31 4.13
CA ALA A 575 -9.14 31.03 4.31
C ALA A 575 -9.20 32.38 3.55
N ASP A 576 -8.04 32.95 3.21
CA ASP A 576 -7.89 34.14 2.36
C ASP A 576 -7.95 33.83 0.84
N GLY A 577 -8.10 32.55 0.47
CA GLY A 577 -8.16 32.06 -0.91
C GLY A 577 -6.79 31.82 -1.56
N ARG A 578 -5.68 32.08 -0.87
CA ARG A 578 -4.32 31.93 -1.42
C ARG A 578 -3.84 30.49 -1.33
N PHE A 579 -3.27 29.97 -2.42
CA PHE A 579 -2.58 28.68 -2.36
C PHE A 579 -1.28 28.80 -1.56
N GLY A 580 -1.06 27.88 -0.63
CA GLY A 580 0.12 27.83 0.22
C GLY A 580 0.39 26.44 0.76
N ALA A 581 1.51 26.31 1.46
CA ALA A 581 1.82 25.16 2.28
C ALA A 581 2.31 25.63 3.65
N TRP A 582 1.84 24.98 4.71
CA TRP A 582 2.16 25.31 6.09
C TRP A 582 2.61 24.06 6.83
N THR A 583 3.60 24.19 7.70
CA THR A 583 4.23 23.06 8.35
C THR A 583 4.37 23.24 9.85
N GLY A 584 4.55 22.12 10.54
CA GLY A 584 4.91 22.07 11.95
C GLY A 584 5.57 20.75 12.28
N TRP A 585 6.73 20.80 12.94
CA TRP A 585 7.33 19.62 13.55
C TRP A 585 6.54 19.26 14.81
N ASN A 586 6.09 18.01 14.92
CA ASN A 586 5.23 17.57 16.00
C ASN A 586 5.85 17.79 17.39
N SER A 587 7.19 17.70 17.50
CA SER A 587 7.93 18.04 18.72
C SER A 587 7.78 19.51 19.18
N ALA A 588 7.41 20.42 18.26
CA ALA A 588 7.30 21.85 18.48
C ALA A 588 5.84 22.36 18.52
N VAL A 589 4.86 21.51 18.21
CA VAL A 589 3.45 21.89 18.14
C VAL A 589 2.68 21.38 19.36
N PRO A 590 2.01 22.24 20.15
CA PRO A 590 1.31 21.82 21.36
C PRO A 590 -0.07 21.19 21.07
N GLY A 591 -0.44 20.16 21.82
CA GLY A 591 -1.79 19.58 21.80
C GLY A 591 -1.96 18.39 20.86
N ALA A 592 -3.20 17.94 20.68
CA ALA A 592 -3.51 16.76 19.86
C ALA A 592 -3.62 17.15 18.37
N ILE A 593 -2.84 16.50 17.50
CA ILE A 593 -2.72 16.84 16.07
C ILE A 593 -4.08 16.92 15.34
N ASN A 594 -5.03 16.07 15.72
CA ASN A 594 -6.37 16.03 15.13
C ASN A 594 -7.25 17.24 15.50
N GLN A 595 -6.93 17.94 16.59
CA GLN A 595 -7.62 19.14 17.06
C GLN A 595 -7.01 20.43 16.53
N LEU A 596 -5.83 20.35 15.90
CA LEU A 596 -5.15 21.53 15.37
C LEU A 596 -5.80 22.01 14.08
N GLY A 597 -6.06 23.32 14.02
CA GLY A 597 -6.31 24.05 12.76
C GLY A 597 -5.07 24.05 11.87
N GLN A 598 -5.03 24.91 10.85
CA GLN A 598 -3.89 25.06 9.95
C GLN A 598 -2.57 25.28 10.73
N MET A 599 -1.49 24.66 10.27
CA MET A 599 -0.14 24.86 10.79
C MET A 599 0.31 26.33 10.64
N THR A 600 1.16 26.80 11.55
CA THR A 600 1.51 28.23 11.62
C THR A 600 2.71 28.62 10.75
N GLU A 601 3.67 27.72 10.53
CA GLU A 601 4.88 28.04 9.78
C GLU A 601 4.62 27.90 8.28
N GLU A 602 4.62 29.02 7.57
CA GLU A 602 4.39 29.02 6.13
C GLU A 602 5.67 28.69 5.36
N LEU A 603 5.60 27.74 4.44
CA LEU A 603 6.69 27.45 3.51
C LEU A 603 6.80 28.54 2.45
N THR A 604 8.03 28.99 2.20
CA THR A 604 8.31 29.86 1.06
C THR A 604 8.23 29.05 -0.23
N LEU A 605 7.13 29.25 -0.95
CA LEU A 605 6.87 28.63 -2.24
C LEU A 605 7.55 29.41 -3.37
N THR A 606 8.42 28.74 -4.13
CA THR A 606 9.13 29.29 -5.28
C THR A 606 8.63 28.62 -6.56
N PRO A 607 7.93 29.33 -7.46
CA PRO A 607 7.51 28.75 -8.73
C PRO A 607 8.71 28.28 -9.54
N ASP A 608 8.56 27.15 -10.23
CA ASP A 608 9.56 26.67 -11.17
C ASP A 608 9.66 27.63 -12.37
N PRO A 609 10.87 28.00 -12.82
CA PRO A 609 11.05 28.96 -13.92
C PRO A 609 10.58 28.41 -15.27
N ASP A 610 10.63 27.08 -15.46
CA ASP A 610 10.36 26.41 -16.73
C ASP A 610 8.97 25.76 -16.75
N ASN A 611 8.39 25.47 -15.58
CA ASN A 611 7.07 24.86 -15.45
C ASN A 611 6.16 25.61 -14.46
N ARG A 612 5.22 26.40 -15.00
CA ARG A 612 4.22 27.15 -14.22
C ARG A 612 3.35 26.31 -13.28
N ASN A 613 3.29 25.00 -13.47
CA ASN A 613 2.50 24.07 -12.65
C ASN A 613 3.31 23.50 -11.48
N VAL A 614 4.63 23.72 -11.44
CA VAL A 614 5.55 23.19 -10.42
C VAL A 614 5.96 24.30 -9.47
N ILE A 615 5.98 23.97 -8.19
CA ILE A 615 6.36 24.86 -7.09
C ILE A 615 7.36 24.12 -6.20
N HIS A 616 8.44 24.80 -5.88
CA HIS A 616 9.51 24.31 -5.02
C HIS A 616 9.42 24.94 -3.63
N ALA A 617 9.73 24.17 -2.60
CA ALA A 617 9.95 24.68 -1.25
C ALA A 617 11.10 23.95 -0.57
N VAL A 618 11.71 24.61 0.42
CA VAL A 618 12.77 24.02 1.24
C VAL A 618 12.49 24.25 2.72
N LEU A 619 12.73 23.23 3.53
CA LEU A 619 12.58 23.29 4.98
C LEU A 619 13.82 22.69 5.65
N PRO A 620 14.62 23.46 6.40
CA PRO A 620 15.73 22.90 7.18
C PRO A 620 15.25 21.81 8.13
N LEU A 621 16.05 20.74 8.27
CA LEU A 621 15.80 19.77 9.34
C LEU A 621 16.03 20.43 10.72
N PRO A 622 15.38 19.93 11.79
CA PRO A 622 15.61 20.44 13.15
C PRO A 622 17.09 20.35 13.54
N ASP A 623 17.54 21.25 14.41
CA ASP A 623 18.95 21.33 14.83
C ASP A 623 19.48 20.00 15.40
N ALA A 624 18.64 19.28 16.14
CA ALA A 624 18.96 17.95 16.65
C ALA A 624 19.25 16.93 15.54
N ALA A 625 18.49 16.96 14.44
CA ALA A 625 18.73 16.11 13.28
C ALA A 625 20.01 16.52 12.54
N ARG A 626 20.21 17.83 12.30
CA ARG A 626 21.37 18.36 11.59
C ARG A 626 22.70 18.15 12.33
N ALA A 627 22.64 17.87 13.63
CA ALA A 627 23.80 17.47 14.41
C ALA A 627 24.28 16.03 14.10
N LEU A 628 23.44 15.18 13.48
CA LEU A 628 23.82 13.83 13.10
C LEU A 628 24.80 13.84 11.91
N PRO A 629 25.88 13.01 11.93
CA PRO A 629 26.86 12.93 10.84
C PRO A 629 26.27 12.59 9.47
N VAL A 630 25.16 11.85 9.41
CA VAL A 630 24.50 11.47 8.15
C VAL A 630 23.79 12.64 7.46
N PHE A 631 23.39 13.66 8.21
CA PHE A 631 22.68 14.83 7.70
C PHE A 631 23.59 16.06 7.62
N GLY A 632 24.33 16.36 8.68
CA GLY A 632 25.16 17.55 8.76
C GLY A 632 24.38 18.87 8.81
N PRO A 633 25.08 20.01 8.96
CA PRO A 633 24.49 21.30 9.33
C PRO A 633 23.61 21.93 8.24
N ALA A 634 23.75 21.48 6.99
CA ALA A 634 23.03 22.02 5.83
C ALA A 634 21.79 21.20 5.44
N ALA A 635 21.54 20.06 6.10
CA ALA A 635 20.46 19.16 5.70
C ALA A 635 19.08 19.82 5.76
N ARG A 636 18.30 19.56 4.72
CA ARG A 636 16.96 20.11 4.54
C ARG A 636 16.09 19.17 3.72
N LEU A 637 14.79 19.29 3.91
CA LEU A 637 13.79 18.70 3.04
C LEU A 637 13.53 19.66 1.87
N ALA A 638 13.61 19.13 0.65
CA ALA A 638 13.16 19.79 -0.56
C ALA A 638 11.79 19.24 -0.94
N PHE A 639 10.87 20.13 -1.31
CA PHE A 639 9.51 19.79 -1.72
C PHE A 639 9.31 20.21 -3.16
N THR A 640 8.83 19.29 -3.99
CA THR A 640 8.34 19.58 -5.34
C THR A 640 6.83 19.33 -5.36
N ILE A 641 6.06 20.39 -5.58
CA ILE A 641 4.60 20.36 -5.60
C ILE A 641 4.15 20.64 -7.02
N THR A 642 3.40 19.71 -7.63
CA THR A 642 2.88 19.90 -8.99
C THR A 642 1.36 19.99 -8.99
N ASN A 643 0.82 21.02 -9.63
CA ASN A 643 -0.59 21.11 -9.99
C ASN A 643 -0.89 20.20 -11.19
N ARG A 644 -1.73 19.19 -11.00
CA ARG A 644 -2.06 18.18 -12.02
C ARG A 644 -3.38 18.46 -12.75
N ASP A 645 -4.12 19.49 -12.34
CA ASP A 645 -5.36 19.90 -13.01
C ASP A 645 -5.12 20.89 -14.15
N ALA A 646 -4.02 21.62 -14.10
CA ALA A 646 -3.67 22.57 -15.13
C ALA A 646 -3.33 21.81 -16.42
N ALA A 647 -3.99 22.15 -17.52
CA ALA A 647 -3.57 21.66 -18.82
C ALA A 647 -2.08 22.02 -19.03
N PRO A 648 -1.26 21.10 -19.57
CA PRO A 648 0.14 21.40 -19.89
C PRO A 648 0.26 22.67 -20.76
#